data_AF-A0A7G8WNG8-F1
#
_entry.id   AF-A0A7G8WNG8-F1
#
_cell.length_a   1.000
_cell.length_b   1.000
_cell.length_c   1.000
_cell.angle_alpha   90.00
_cell.angle_beta   90.00
_cell.angle_gamma   90.00
#
_symmetry.space_group_name_H-M   'P 1'
#
loop_
_entity.id
_entity.type
_entity.pdbx_description
1 polymer ?
#
loop_
_entity_poly.entity_id
_entity_poly.type
_entity_poly.pdbx_seq_one_letter_code
_entity_poly.pdbx_strand_id
1 'polypeptide(L)'
;MAGSTSLGTWMSDRFGVVLRTTSSPVGLTIEDLVGVAARRNPRRAHLLVSTVLGKHIPVDPEVVTAVGRLLGEMVRAAMGFPGQKSEWAEPARAAIREGRPGALLEMLDRELDARAQTPVLVIGFAETATGLGHLVADQLRAACYLHSTRRPVAGVEIAGRFEEGHSHATSHLLLPVPNTLLDGADLLVLVDDELSTGRTAMGTIEQAHARRPRGRYVVASLIDLRDADDEAEMRSLAERLACRIDVVSLVRGSVDLPDDLTATVAAEMAGLDAEPTGPVGPGASAGGLAGPKVSATVALVEIDWPVDLPDGGRHGFLDADRLRFDRATGRAGEILTEAVVRALEGSASRKVTVVGTEELMYLPLRLAQQLSRHRHLEVSFQSTSRSPVLAVDDAGYPVRRHFRFADSEGDPDVPRFLYNVHALHTDDRPSDLVVLVTDSAADSAVLHGPSGPVAALRSAGLDVLLAIIGPVDPGALATARTVRRVRPPRGLPEPLVGPGFGSYAADEVRWLLTDLSDLDLEGEVADREAAIQAGTAHYAESLPVEFQPDQNYQDLFDVVLADSAERLATAVGLVTELVLAERGQDIVLASLARAGTPIGILMHRWALFRHDLTVPHYALSIVRGRGIDPVALRYIAAHHDSSKVVFVDGWTGKGAIAKELTSALAAVRRDYGLDFNDDLAVLADPGHCVRTFGTRDDFLIASACLNSTVSGLVSRTVLNDAYLAPGQFHGAKFYSELASGDVSNVLLDRVAAAFPAVVDRVSMELPTLATCDREPTFAGWRAIEAIAAEYGIESVNFVKPGVGETTRVLLRRVPWRILVKQEGNPDHEHLRLLAQQRGVPVEVRPDLPYSCVGLIRRMSTSEPGES
;
A
#
# COMPACT_ATOMS: atom_id res chain seq x y z
N MET A 1 2.00 20.30 -42.08
CA MET A 1 3.41 20.47 -41.66
C MET A 1 3.55 21.83 -41.00
N ALA A 2 3.26 21.91 -39.70
CA ALA A 2 3.67 23.04 -38.87
C ALA A 2 4.99 22.62 -38.23
N GLY A 3 6.06 23.38 -38.47
CA GLY A 3 7.38 23.09 -37.92
C GLY A 3 7.32 23.19 -36.40
N SER A 4 7.72 22.11 -35.72
CA SER A 4 8.01 22.12 -34.28
C SER A 4 9.19 23.07 -34.06
N THR A 5 8.93 24.30 -33.59
CA THR A 5 9.97 25.13 -32.98
C THR A 5 10.40 24.44 -31.69
N SER A 6 11.58 23.84 -31.67
CA SER A 6 12.08 23.17 -30.47
C SER A 6 12.29 24.18 -29.36
N LEU A 7 11.73 23.93 -28.18
CA LEU A 7 12.01 24.67 -26.96
C LEU A 7 13.52 24.66 -26.72
N GLY A 8 14.18 25.81 -26.79
CA GLY A 8 15.61 25.93 -26.48
C GLY A 8 16.53 26.52 -27.54
N THR A 9 16.05 26.87 -28.75
CA THR A 9 16.93 27.55 -29.73
C THR A 9 17.21 28.99 -29.33
N TRP A 10 16.32 29.65 -28.57
CA TRP A 10 16.46 31.07 -28.27
C TRP A 10 17.76 31.45 -27.56
N MET A 11 18.15 30.69 -26.51
CA MET A 11 19.41 30.93 -25.79
C MET A 11 20.63 30.61 -26.65
N SER A 12 20.53 29.61 -27.54
CA SER A 12 21.58 29.26 -28.50
C SER A 12 21.75 30.36 -29.55
N ASP A 13 20.66 30.78 -30.18
CA ASP A 13 20.65 31.76 -31.27
C ASP A 13 21.08 33.15 -30.80
N ARG A 14 20.69 33.52 -29.57
CA ARG A 14 20.94 34.87 -29.03
C ARG A 14 22.21 34.99 -28.22
N PHE A 15 22.53 33.95 -27.43
CA PHE A 15 23.65 33.99 -26.48
C PHE A 15 24.66 32.88 -26.70
N GLY A 16 24.60 32.12 -27.80
CA GLY A 16 25.61 31.12 -28.16
C GLY A 16 25.71 29.93 -27.20
N VAL A 17 24.70 29.67 -26.38
CA VAL A 17 24.70 28.51 -25.47
C VAL A 17 24.42 27.23 -26.25
N VAL A 18 25.33 26.26 -26.23
CA VAL A 18 25.22 25.01 -27.00
C VAL A 18 25.14 23.80 -26.08
N LEU A 19 24.13 22.97 -26.29
CA LEU A 19 24.01 21.65 -25.66
C LEU A 19 24.64 20.60 -26.59
N ARG A 20 25.38 19.64 -26.04
CA ARG A 20 25.97 18.53 -26.82
C ARG A 20 25.71 17.20 -26.15
N THR A 21 25.04 16.30 -26.86
CA THR A 21 24.90 14.91 -26.41
C THR A 21 26.14 14.10 -26.79
N THR A 22 26.73 13.42 -25.79
CA THR A 22 27.87 12.49 -25.99
C THR A 22 27.39 11.05 -26.12
N SER A 23 26.48 10.61 -25.24
CA SER A 23 25.96 9.23 -25.24
C SER A 23 24.62 9.14 -24.51
N SER A 24 23.79 8.17 -24.88
CA SER A 24 22.57 7.83 -24.13
C SER A 24 22.31 6.32 -24.20
N PRO A 25 22.18 5.62 -23.06
CA PRO A 25 21.78 4.21 -23.05
C PRO A 25 20.34 3.97 -23.55
N VAL A 26 19.53 5.03 -23.60
CA VAL A 26 18.11 4.99 -23.96
C VAL A 26 17.79 5.78 -25.23
N GLY A 27 18.82 6.15 -26.01
CA GLY A 27 18.65 6.80 -27.32
C GLY A 27 18.01 8.19 -27.30
N LEU A 28 18.11 8.90 -26.18
CA LEU A 28 17.66 10.28 -26.00
C LEU A 28 18.82 11.27 -26.17
N THR A 29 18.50 12.54 -26.38
CA THR A 29 19.46 13.66 -26.39
C THR A 29 19.19 14.61 -25.21
N ILE A 30 20.15 15.48 -24.90
CA ILE A 30 19.99 16.46 -23.81
C ILE A 30 18.76 17.35 -24.08
N GLU A 31 18.58 17.76 -25.33
CA GLU A 31 17.48 18.61 -25.80
C GLU A 31 16.10 17.95 -25.64
N ASP A 32 16.05 16.61 -25.51
CA ASP A 32 14.79 15.92 -25.21
C ASP A 32 14.34 16.13 -23.76
N LEU A 33 15.30 16.33 -22.86
CA LEU A 33 15.09 16.38 -21.41
C LEU A 33 15.07 17.80 -20.86
N VAL A 34 15.73 18.76 -21.53
CA VAL A 34 15.87 20.14 -21.06
C VAL A 34 15.84 21.16 -22.19
N GLY A 35 15.25 22.32 -21.89
CA GLY A 35 15.54 23.59 -22.58
C GLY A 35 16.52 24.45 -21.78
N VAL A 36 16.95 25.58 -22.33
CA VAL A 36 17.82 26.54 -21.63
C VAL A 36 17.07 27.86 -21.40
N ALA A 37 17.14 28.38 -20.17
CA ALA A 37 16.62 29.68 -19.80
C ALA A 37 17.70 30.56 -19.16
N ALA A 38 17.52 31.88 -19.24
CA ALA A 38 18.30 32.83 -18.49
C ALA A 38 17.80 32.95 -17.04
N ARG A 39 18.72 33.17 -16.10
CA ARG A 39 18.40 33.43 -14.69
C ARG A 39 19.21 34.61 -14.15
N ARG A 40 18.66 35.31 -13.16
CA ARG A 40 19.40 36.39 -12.48
C ARG A 40 20.37 35.81 -11.48
N ASN A 41 21.62 35.60 -11.90
CA ASN A 41 22.67 35.16 -11.01
C ASN A 41 24.05 35.66 -11.50
N PRO A 42 24.85 36.34 -10.66
CA PRO A 42 26.12 36.94 -11.04
C PRO A 42 27.24 35.93 -11.35
N ARG A 43 27.03 34.64 -11.07
CA ARG A 43 28.01 33.57 -11.29
C ARG A 43 27.60 32.55 -12.35
N ARG A 44 26.30 32.38 -12.61
CA ARG A 44 25.76 31.41 -13.59
C ARG A 44 24.45 31.95 -14.17
N ALA A 45 24.52 32.62 -15.32
CA ALA A 45 23.38 33.31 -15.94
C ALA A 45 22.42 32.41 -16.76
N HIS A 46 22.69 31.10 -16.84
CA HIS A 46 21.81 30.12 -17.48
C HIS A 46 21.22 29.13 -16.48
N LEU A 47 20.15 28.45 -16.88
CA LEU A 47 19.49 27.37 -16.16
C LEU A 47 19.01 26.32 -17.17
N LEU A 48 19.21 25.04 -16.85
CA LEU A 48 18.55 23.96 -17.59
C LEU A 48 17.13 23.81 -17.05
N VAL A 49 16.16 23.92 -17.95
CA VAL A 49 14.73 23.82 -17.66
C VAL A 49 14.27 22.44 -18.08
N SER A 50 14.09 21.53 -17.10
CA SER A 50 13.58 20.20 -17.39
C SER A 50 12.21 20.25 -18.04
N THR A 51 12.07 19.56 -19.17
CA THR A 51 10.82 19.38 -19.92
C THR A 51 10.04 18.15 -19.49
N VAL A 52 10.58 17.37 -18.55
CA VAL A 52 10.06 16.04 -18.19
C VAL A 52 9.79 15.86 -16.69
N LEU A 53 10.13 16.82 -15.83
CA LEU A 53 10.00 16.67 -14.36
C LEU A 53 8.87 17.47 -13.72
N GLY A 54 8.28 18.44 -14.42
CA GLY A 54 7.30 19.34 -13.81
C GLY A 54 7.90 20.38 -12.86
N LYS A 55 9.22 20.57 -12.79
CA LYS A 55 9.83 21.55 -11.86
C LYS A 55 9.51 23.00 -12.19
N HIS A 56 9.67 23.36 -13.46
CA HIS A 56 9.60 24.74 -13.94
C HIS A 56 8.52 24.95 -14.98
N ILE A 57 8.02 23.89 -15.61
CA ILE A 57 6.99 23.98 -16.62
C ILE A 57 5.99 22.84 -16.39
N PRO A 58 4.72 22.99 -16.78
CA PRO A 58 3.75 21.91 -16.72
C PRO A 58 4.14 20.76 -17.65
N VAL A 59 4.09 19.54 -17.13
CA VAL A 59 4.39 18.30 -17.86
C VAL A 59 3.24 17.32 -17.67
N ASP A 60 2.99 16.47 -18.66
CA ASP A 60 2.09 15.34 -18.50
C ASP A 60 2.56 14.44 -17.32
N PRO A 61 1.70 14.16 -16.32
CA PRO A 61 2.09 13.35 -15.16
C PRO A 61 2.56 11.93 -15.52
N GLU A 62 2.06 11.34 -16.61
CA GLU A 62 2.52 10.04 -17.08
C GLU A 62 3.93 10.11 -17.68
N VAL A 63 4.29 11.21 -18.34
CA VAL A 63 5.66 11.43 -18.84
C VAL A 63 6.65 11.55 -17.68
N VAL A 64 6.32 12.33 -16.64
CA VAL A 64 7.16 12.44 -15.43
C VAL A 64 7.41 11.06 -14.81
N THR A 65 6.35 10.26 -14.72
CA THR A 65 6.39 8.90 -14.18
C THR A 65 7.26 7.98 -15.02
N ALA A 66 7.07 8.02 -16.34
CA ALA A 66 7.82 7.18 -17.27
C ALA A 66 9.32 7.47 -17.22
N VAL A 67 9.72 8.75 -17.20
CA VAL A 67 11.13 9.15 -17.12
C VAL A 67 11.76 8.73 -15.80
N GLY A 68 11.09 8.97 -14.66
CA GLY A 68 11.64 8.60 -13.35
C GLY A 68 11.79 7.09 -13.16
N ARG A 69 10.81 6.32 -13.64
CA ARG A 69 10.88 4.85 -13.61
C ARG A 69 11.90 4.28 -14.59
N LEU A 70 12.06 4.89 -15.78
CA LEU A 70 13.13 4.51 -16.71
C LEU A 70 14.52 4.72 -16.09
N LEU A 71 14.75 5.82 -15.37
CA LEU A 71 15.99 6.02 -14.60
C LEU A 71 16.16 4.93 -13.53
N GLY A 72 15.09 4.58 -12.81
CA GLY A 72 15.10 3.48 -11.84
C GLY A 72 15.48 2.14 -12.47
N GLU A 73 15.05 1.88 -13.71
CA GLU A 73 15.44 0.68 -14.45
C GLU A 73 16.93 0.69 -14.84
N MET A 74 17.46 1.84 -15.24
CA MET A 74 18.90 1.98 -15.50
C MET A 74 19.73 1.76 -14.23
N VAL A 75 19.25 2.24 -13.08
CA VAL A 75 19.88 1.99 -11.78
C VAL A 75 19.86 0.50 -11.45
N ARG A 76 18.72 -0.16 -11.65
CA ARG A 76 18.57 -1.62 -11.43
C ARG A 76 19.55 -2.43 -12.29
N ALA A 77 19.67 -2.09 -13.57
CA ALA A 77 20.61 -2.72 -14.48
C ALA A 77 22.06 -2.53 -14.01
N ALA A 78 22.44 -1.31 -13.60
CA ALA A 78 23.77 -1.02 -13.06
C ALA A 78 24.06 -1.82 -11.79
N MET A 79 23.04 -2.11 -10.97
CA MET A 79 23.19 -2.93 -9.77
C MET A 79 23.50 -4.41 -10.06
N GLY A 80 23.29 -4.88 -11.29
CA GLY A 80 23.57 -6.26 -11.71
C GLY A 80 22.38 -7.21 -11.58
N PHE A 81 21.16 -6.69 -11.40
CA PHE A 81 19.96 -7.52 -11.46
C PHE A 81 19.71 -8.01 -12.89
N PRO A 82 19.29 -9.28 -13.08
CA PRO A 82 18.90 -9.76 -14.39
C PRO A 82 17.68 -8.97 -14.89
N GLY A 83 17.87 -8.29 -16.01
CA GLY A 83 16.83 -7.66 -16.81
C GLY A 83 17.01 -8.07 -18.27
N GLN A 84 15.93 -8.10 -19.05
CA GLN A 84 16.09 -8.21 -20.50
C GLN A 84 16.96 -7.04 -20.97
N LYS A 85 17.83 -7.27 -21.96
CA LYS A 85 18.41 -6.18 -22.78
C LYS A 85 17.29 -5.59 -23.62
N SER A 86 16.33 -4.93 -22.98
CA SER A 86 15.18 -4.32 -23.62
C SER A 86 15.66 -3.13 -24.44
N GLU A 87 15.17 -2.99 -25.67
CA GLU A 87 15.44 -1.82 -26.51
C GLU A 87 14.60 -0.65 -26.00
N TRP A 88 15.16 0.14 -25.08
CA TRP A 88 14.47 1.30 -24.47
C TRP A 88 14.31 2.49 -25.42
N ALA A 89 15.06 2.52 -26.52
CA ALA A 89 15.22 3.72 -27.35
C ALA A 89 13.92 4.20 -28.01
N GLU A 90 13.16 3.30 -28.62
CA GLU A 90 11.88 3.66 -29.25
C GLU A 90 10.80 4.03 -28.21
N PRO A 91 10.54 3.23 -27.17
CA PRO A 91 9.58 3.61 -26.13
C PRO A 91 9.93 4.91 -25.41
N ALA A 92 11.21 5.16 -25.10
CA ALA A 92 11.66 6.39 -24.46
C ALA A 92 11.44 7.62 -25.34
N ARG A 93 11.78 7.54 -26.63
CA ARG A 93 11.51 8.62 -27.59
C ARG A 93 10.02 8.91 -27.73
N ALA A 94 9.18 7.89 -27.84
CA ALA A 94 7.73 8.05 -27.92
C ALA A 94 7.15 8.69 -26.66
N ALA A 95 7.63 8.30 -25.48
CA ALA A 95 7.19 8.88 -24.22
C ALA A 95 7.54 10.38 -24.12
N ILE A 96 8.80 10.74 -24.41
CA ILE A 96 9.34 12.06 -24.09
C ILE A 96 9.14 13.08 -25.23
N ARG A 97 9.42 12.71 -26.48
CA ARG A 97 9.30 13.63 -27.62
C ARG A 97 7.87 13.76 -28.12
N GLU A 98 7.12 12.67 -28.06
CA GLU A 98 5.77 12.61 -28.65
C GLU A 98 4.66 12.67 -27.61
N GLY A 99 4.99 12.65 -26.31
CA GLY A 99 4.00 12.66 -25.24
C GLY A 99 3.14 11.40 -25.21
N ARG A 100 3.69 10.24 -25.60
CA ARG A 100 2.97 8.95 -25.65
C ARG A 100 3.63 7.92 -24.70
N PRO A 101 3.51 8.08 -23.37
CA PRO A 101 4.24 7.28 -22.39
C PRO A 101 3.74 5.85 -22.22
N GLY A 102 2.51 5.53 -22.67
CA GLY A 102 1.84 4.25 -22.38
C GLY A 102 2.66 3.00 -22.67
N ALA A 103 3.30 2.89 -23.84
CA ALA A 103 4.10 1.71 -24.20
C ALA A 103 5.32 1.51 -23.27
N LEU A 104 5.97 2.60 -22.85
CA LEU A 104 7.08 2.53 -21.91
C LEU A 104 6.60 2.14 -20.51
N LEU A 105 5.48 2.72 -20.05
CA LEU A 105 4.89 2.37 -18.75
C LEU A 105 4.46 0.90 -18.68
N GLU A 106 3.79 0.37 -19.71
CA GLU A 106 3.41 -1.04 -19.81
C GLU A 106 4.61 -1.99 -19.77
N MET A 107 5.76 -1.59 -20.35
CA MET A 107 7.01 -2.35 -20.23
C MET A 107 7.54 -2.34 -18.80
N LEU A 108 7.58 -1.16 -18.17
CA LEU A 108 8.08 -0.98 -16.80
C LEU A 108 7.18 -1.68 -15.76
N ASP A 109 5.87 -1.75 -15.98
CA ASP A 109 4.90 -2.42 -15.11
C ASP A 109 5.05 -3.94 -15.13
N ARG A 110 5.14 -4.55 -16.32
CA ARG A 110 5.37 -6.00 -16.45
C ARG A 110 6.63 -6.45 -15.73
N GLU A 111 7.67 -5.62 -15.75
CA GLU A 111 8.89 -5.94 -15.03
C GLU A 111 8.77 -5.72 -13.52
N LEU A 112 7.89 -4.83 -13.06
CA LEU A 112 7.69 -4.48 -11.64
C LEU A 112 6.86 -5.52 -10.88
N ASP A 113 5.80 -6.06 -11.48
CA ASP A 113 4.84 -6.96 -10.82
C ASP A 113 5.48 -8.25 -10.27
N ALA A 114 6.63 -8.67 -10.82
CA ALA A 114 7.36 -9.85 -10.38
C ALA A 114 8.50 -9.55 -9.37
N ARG A 115 8.66 -8.29 -8.91
CA ARG A 115 9.82 -7.88 -8.09
C ARG A 115 9.55 -8.02 -6.59
N ALA A 116 10.45 -8.74 -5.91
CA ALA A 116 10.59 -8.65 -4.46
C ALA A 116 11.20 -7.30 -4.05
N GLN A 117 11.07 -6.97 -2.76
CA GLN A 117 11.72 -5.82 -2.16
C GLN A 117 13.25 -5.87 -2.33
N THR A 118 13.85 -4.73 -2.64
CA THR A 118 15.30 -4.58 -2.78
C THR A 118 15.88 -3.86 -1.55
N PRO A 119 16.91 -4.41 -0.87
CA PRO A 119 17.52 -3.81 0.34
C PRO A 119 18.40 -2.59 0.01
N VAL A 120 17.79 -1.55 -0.55
CA VAL A 120 18.44 -0.31 -1.00
C VAL A 120 17.79 0.88 -0.31
N LEU A 121 18.65 1.83 0.09
CA LEU A 121 18.24 3.16 0.48
C LEU A 121 18.38 4.08 -0.73
N VAL A 122 17.31 4.79 -1.09
CA VAL A 122 17.32 5.80 -2.13
C VAL A 122 17.18 7.17 -1.47
N ILE A 123 18.05 8.12 -1.80
CA ILE A 123 17.98 9.51 -1.34
C ILE A 123 17.83 10.45 -2.54
N GLY A 124 16.70 11.16 -2.62
CA GLY A 124 16.49 12.24 -3.59
C GLY A 124 16.98 13.59 -3.05
N PHE A 125 17.63 14.40 -3.88
CA PHE A 125 17.99 15.77 -3.50
C PHE A 125 16.81 16.72 -3.67
N ALA A 126 16.44 17.42 -2.59
CA ALA A 126 15.54 18.56 -2.72
C ALA A 126 16.19 19.64 -3.59
N GLU A 127 15.44 20.34 -4.42
CA GLU A 127 13.96 20.30 -4.47
C GLU A 127 13.44 19.30 -5.49
N THR A 128 14.10 19.20 -6.64
CA THR A 128 13.52 18.58 -7.83
C THR A 128 13.57 17.07 -7.81
N ALA A 129 14.61 16.51 -7.19
CA ALA A 129 14.74 15.08 -7.14
C ALA A 129 13.92 14.45 -6.00
N THR A 130 13.08 15.21 -5.27
CA THR A 130 12.16 14.62 -4.29
C THR A 130 11.07 13.77 -4.95
N GLY A 131 10.54 14.19 -6.11
CA GLY A 131 9.60 13.39 -6.91
C GLY A 131 10.33 12.31 -7.71
N LEU A 132 11.42 12.69 -8.40
CA LEU A 132 12.22 11.78 -9.23
C LEU A 132 12.79 10.61 -8.44
N GLY A 133 13.38 10.88 -7.26
CA GLY A 133 13.92 9.87 -6.37
C GLY A 133 12.87 8.87 -5.90
N HIS A 134 11.63 9.32 -5.70
CA HIS A 134 10.52 8.46 -5.32
C HIS A 134 10.14 7.49 -6.44
N LEU A 135 10.10 7.97 -7.68
CA LEU A 135 9.84 7.14 -8.86
C LEU A 135 10.96 6.11 -9.09
N VAL A 136 12.21 6.50 -8.87
CA VAL A 136 13.37 5.59 -8.88
C VAL A 136 13.21 4.53 -7.79
N ALA A 137 12.89 4.93 -6.56
CA ALA A 137 12.68 4.01 -5.45
C ALA A 137 11.52 3.04 -5.68
N ASP A 138 10.42 3.50 -6.25
CA ASP A 138 9.26 2.68 -6.59
C ASP A 138 9.59 1.61 -7.62
N GLN A 139 10.34 1.97 -8.67
CA GLN A 139 10.77 1.02 -9.70
C GLN A 139 11.74 -0.03 -9.13
N LEU A 140 12.56 0.36 -8.15
CA LEU A 140 13.50 -0.53 -7.48
C LEU A 140 12.84 -1.40 -6.41
N ARG A 141 11.59 -1.14 -5.99
CA ARG A 141 11.02 -1.69 -4.74
C ARG A 141 11.97 -1.46 -3.57
N ALA A 142 12.53 -0.24 -3.48
CA ALA A 142 13.55 0.08 -2.49
C ALA A 142 13.01 -0.08 -1.06
N ALA A 143 13.84 -0.62 -0.17
CA ALA A 143 13.49 -0.80 1.24
C ALA A 143 13.11 0.53 1.92
N CYS A 144 13.77 1.61 1.54
CA CYS A 144 13.46 2.95 2.01
C CYS A 144 13.80 3.99 0.94
N TYR A 145 12.88 4.93 0.73
CA TYR A 145 13.14 6.20 0.06
C TYR A 145 13.20 7.32 1.10
N LEU A 146 14.12 8.27 0.94
CA LEU A 146 14.23 9.48 1.73
C LEU A 146 14.53 10.63 0.77
N HIS A 147 14.19 11.88 1.10
CA HIS A 147 14.77 13.02 0.40
C HIS A 147 15.36 14.01 1.38
N SER A 148 16.33 14.78 0.90
CA SER A 148 16.79 15.93 1.67
C SER A 148 15.68 16.98 1.75
N THR A 149 15.71 17.80 2.78
CA THR A 149 14.76 18.90 2.98
C THR A 149 15.49 20.12 3.50
N ARG A 150 14.97 21.32 3.24
CA ARG A 150 15.47 22.55 3.85
C ARG A 150 14.59 22.98 5.04
N ARG A 151 13.53 22.23 5.34
CA ARG A 151 12.56 22.52 6.39
C ARG A 151 12.94 21.76 7.66
N PRO A 152 13.26 22.44 8.78
CA PRO A 152 13.31 21.76 10.06
C PRO A 152 11.90 21.36 10.47
N VAL A 153 11.73 20.14 11.02
CA VAL A 153 10.45 19.69 11.56
C VAL A 153 10.59 19.56 13.08
N ALA A 154 9.68 20.23 13.81
CA ALA A 154 9.69 20.21 15.26
C ALA A 154 9.54 18.77 15.79
N GLY A 155 10.35 18.39 16.77
CA GLY A 155 10.32 17.05 17.36
C GLY A 155 11.03 15.95 16.55
N VAL A 156 11.56 16.25 15.36
CA VAL A 156 12.33 15.28 14.55
C VAL A 156 13.83 15.56 14.65
N GLU A 157 14.60 14.53 14.98
CA GLU A 157 16.06 14.62 15.05
C GLU A 157 16.68 14.73 13.65
N ILE A 158 17.65 15.63 13.50
CA ILE A 158 18.38 15.82 12.23
C ILE A 158 19.50 14.79 12.13
N ALA A 159 19.33 13.81 11.24
CA ALA A 159 20.26 12.70 11.09
C ALA A 159 21.52 13.04 10.26
N GLY A 160 21.44 14.09 9.43
CA GLY A 160 22.53 14.54 8.57
C GLY A 160 22.31 15.96 8.03
N ARG A 161 23.41 16.67 7.73
CA ARG A 161 23.42 18.03 7.20
C ARG A 161 24.44 18.17 6.08
N PHE A 162 24.01 18.59 4.90
CA PHE A 162 24.88 18.74 3.73
C PHE A 162 24.75 20.15 3.17
N GLU A 163 25.86 20.75 2.74
CA GLU A 163 25.88 22.08 2.16
C GLU A 163 26.02 21.96 0.64
N GLU A 164 25.13 22.64 -0.10
CA GLU A 164 25.36 22.88 -1.53
C GLU A 164 26.47 23.93 -1.65
N GLY A 165 27.64 23.50 -2.14
CA GLY A 165 28.78 24.39 -2.31
C GLY A 165 28.52 25.41 -3.41
N HIS A 166 27.80 26.51 -3.12
CA HIS A 166 27.85 27.83 -3.76
C HIS A 166 26.98 28.93 -3.10
N SER A 167 26.52 28.78 -1.86
CA SER A 167 25.89 29.88 -1.13
C SER A 167 25.93 29.66 0.39
N HIS A 168 26.33 30.69 1.13
CA HIS A 168 26.46 30.72 2.61
C HIS A 168 25.13 30.51 3.39
N ALA A 169 24.06 29.99 2.80
CA ALA A 169 22.71 30.06 3.41
C ALA A 169 21.76 28.86 3.21
N THR A 170 22.13 27.74 2.56
CA THR A 170 21.16 26.62 2.37
C THR A 170 21.72 25.26 2.73
N SER A 171 21.59 24.88 4.01
CA SER A 171 21.85 23.53 4.49
C SER A 171 20.68 22.59 4.14
N HIS A 172 20.98 21.45 3.52
CA HIS A 172 20.07 20.32 3.35
C HIS A 172 20.09 19.44 4.58
N LEU A 173 18.92 19.01 5.04
CA LEU A 173 18.69 18.17 6.21
C LEU A 173 18.20 16.79 5.79
N LEU A 174 18.53 15.76 6.55
CA LEU A 174 17.87 14.46 6.51
C LEU A 174 17.11 14.24 7.82
N LEU A 175 15.81 13.98 7.72
CA LEU A 175 14.88 13.86 8.85
C LEU A 175 14.17 12.49 8.94
N PRO A 176 14.88 11.36 8.84
CA PRO A 176 14.29 10.02 8.85
C PRO A 176 13.61 9.69 10.19
N VAL A 177 12.46 9.01 10.12
CA VAL A 177 11.70 8.59 11.30
C VAL A 177 11.47 7.07 11.27
N PRO A 178 12.11 6.25 12.12
CA PRO A 178 13.18 6.60 13.05
C PRO A 178 14.52 6.84 12.36
N ASN A 179 15.48 7.43 13.07
CA ASN A 179 16.83 7.67 12.55
C ASN A 179 17.57 6.42 12.05
N THR A 180 17.17 5.24 12.53
CA THR A 180 17.73 3.94 12.10
C THR A 180 17.37 3.56 10.66
N LEU A 181 16.50 4.31 9.96
CA LEU A 181 16.22 4.09 8.53
C LEU A 181 17.47 4.27 7.65
N LEU A 182 18.41 5.13 8.05
CA LEU A 182 19.66 5.33 7.32
C LEU A 182 20.61 4.13 7.41
N ASP A 183 20.43 3.26 8.40
CA ASP A 183 21.38 2.21 8.71
C ASP A 183 21.02 0.85 8.06
N GLY A 184 19.84 0.76 7.43
CA GLY A 184 19.23 -0.51 7.02
C GLY A 184 19.67 -1.08 5.67
N ALA A 185 20.47 -0.36 4.86
CA ALA A 185 20.83 -0.79 3.51
C ALA A 185 22.34 -0.69 3.25
N ASP A 186 22.89 -1.74 2.63
CA ASP A 186 24.31 -1.84 2.26
C ASP A 186 24.62 -1.14 0.93
N LEU A 187 23.58 -0.79 0.15
CA LEU A 187 23.65 0.06 -1.04
C LEU A 187 22.86 1.35 -0.82
N LEU A 188 23.49 2.48 -1.18
CA LEU A 188 22.87 3.80 -1.22
C LEU A 188 22.81 4.32 -2.65
N VAL A 189 21.62 4.68 -3.11
CA VAL A 189 21.38 5.36 -4.39
C VAL A 189 21.07 6.83 -4.09
N LEU A 190 21.85 7.75 -4.65
CA LEU A 190 21.60 9.18 -4.64
C LEU A 190 20.96 9.58 -5.96
N VAL A 191 19.87 10.36 -5.92
CA VAL A 191 19.13 10.77 -7.12
C VAL A 191 19.10 12.28 -7.21
N ASP A 192 19.48 12.81 -8.37
CA ASP A 192 19.42 14.23 -8.71
C ASP A 192 18.78 14.45 -10.11
N ASP A 193 18.40 15.67 -10.45
CA ASP A 193 17.91 15.99 -11.82
C ASP A 193 19.08 16.12 -12.81
N GLU A 194 20.10 16.91 -12.47
CA GLU A 194 21.33 17.11 -13.24
C GLU A 194 22.59 16.84 -12.42
N LEU A 195 23.56 16.14 -12.99
CA LEU A 195 24.89 15.99 -12.40
C LEU A 195 25.86 16.93 -13.12
N SER A 196 26.19 18.06 -12.48
CA SER A 196 27.16 19.03 -13.00
C SER A 196 28.60 18.60 -12.68
N THR A 197 29.13 19.01 -11.52
CA THR A 197 30.48 18.61 -11.04
C THR A 197 30.45 17.37 -10.14
N GLY A 198 29.27 16.96 -9.69
CA GLY A 198 29.09 15.85 -8.74
C GLY A 198 29.50 16.14 -7.30
N ARG A 199 29.95 17.35 -6.96
CA ARG A 199 30.39 17.70 -5.59
C ARG A 199 29.32 17.48 -4.52
N THR A 200 28.06 17.81 -4.80
CA THR A 200 26.95 17.56 -3.86
C THR A 200 26.83 16.07 -3.54
N ALA A 201 26.79 15.21 -4.55
CA ALA A 201 26.75 13.77 -4.38
C ALA A 201 28.00 13.25 -3.64
N MET A 202 29.19 13.72 -3.99
CA MET A 202 30.45 13.36 -3.33
C MET A 202 30.46 13.72 -1.84
N GLY A 203 30.07 14.94 -1.48
CA GLY A 203 29.96 15.37 -0.08
C GLY A 203 28.92 14.57 0.69
N THR A 204 27.79 14.23 0.07
CA THR A 204 26.79 13.33 0.67
C THR A 204 27.32 11.93 0.88
N ILE A 205 28.03 11.35 -0.09
CA ILE A 205 28.66 10.04 0.04
C ILE A 205 29.67 10.05 1.19
N GLU A 206 30.57 11.04 1.26
CA GLU A 206 31.61 11.13 2.29
C GLU A 206 31.01 11.17 3.71
N GLN A 207 30.00 12.01 3.92
CA GLN A 207 29.29 12.09 5.19
C GLN A 207 28.49 10.82 5.52
N ALA A 208 27.77 10.25 4.54
CA ALA A 208 27.02 9.01 4.74
C ALA A 208 27.95 7.82 5.03
N HIS A 209 29.13 7.79 4.40
CA HIS A 209 30.18 6.79 4.61
C HIS A 209 30.83 6.92 5.97
N ALA A 210 31.09 8.16 6.44
CA ALA A 210 31.63 8.41 7.77
C ALA A 210 30.70 7.93 8.89
N ARG A 211 29.37 8.02 8.69
CA ARG A 211 28.37 7.46 9.61
C ARG A 211 28.28 5.93 9.52
N ARG A 212 28.17 5.41 8.30
CA ARG A 212 28.09 3.96 8.01
C ARG A 212 28.82 3.65 6.70
N PRO A 213 30.03 3.05 6.77
CA PRO A 213 30.75 2.62 5.58
C PRO A 213 29.91 1.64 4.75
N ARG A 214 29.86 1.87 3.44
CA ARG A 214 29.22 0.96 2.47
C ARG A 214 30.21 0.59 1.39
N GLY A 215 30.11 -0.65 0.90
CA GLY A 215 30.95 -1.12 -0.19
C GLY A 215 30.60 -0.52 -1.54
N ARG A 216 29.37 0.02 -1.70
CA ARG A 216 28.88 0.51 -2.98
C ARG A 216 27.90 1.68 -2.83
N TYR A 217 28.00 2.62 -3.78
CA TYR A 217 27.11 3.76 -3.97
C TYR A 217 26.73 3.87 -5.45
N VAL A 218 25.52 4.36 -5.73
CA VAL A 218 25.09 4.74 -7.08
C VAL A 218 24.65 6.19 -7.06
N VAL A 219 25.10 6.99 -8.02
CA VAL A 219 24.59 8.34 -8.29
C VAL A 219 23.79 8.29 -9.57
N ALA A 220 22.50 8.61 -9.50
CA ALA A 220 21.57 8.57 -10.61
C ALA A 220 21.10 9.98 -10.97
N SER A 221 21.15 10.34 -12.25
CA SER A 221 20.61 11.62 -12.74
C SER A 221 19.94 11.46 -14.09
N LEU A 222 19.10 12.42 -14.50
CA LEU A 222 18.61 12.42 -15.88
C LEU A 222 19.75 12.73 -16.85
N ILE A 223 20.58 13.72 -16.49
CA ILE A 223 21.68 14.22 -17.31
C ILE A 223 22.99 14.18 -16.50
N ASP A 224 24.05 13.65 -17.11
CA ASP A 224 25.44 13.74 -16.60
C ASP A 224 26.24 14.70 -17.48
N LEU A 225 26.69 15.82 -16.88
CA LEU A 225 27.44 16.90 -17.53
C LEU A 225 28.90 16.98 -17.06
N ARG A 226 29.35 16.02 -16.25
CA ARG A 226 30.72 16.00 -15.71
C ARG A 226 31.75 15.89 -16.83
N ASP A 227 32.82 16.64 -16.66
CA ASP A 227 34.01 16.50 -17.49
C ASP A 227 34.96 15.41 -16.93
N ALA A 228 36.12 15.26 -17.57
CA ALA A 228 37.11 14.26 -17.19
C ALA A 228 37.75 14.53 -15.81
N ASP A 229 37.84 15.79 -15.39
CA ASP A 229 38.43 16.19 -14.11
C ASP A 229 37.45 15.88 -12.97
N ASP A 230 36.16 16.21 -13.16
CA ASP A 230 35.08 15.86 -12.23
C ASP A 230 34.98 14.33 -12.02
N GLU A 231 35.16 13.54 -13.08
CA GLU A 231 35.21 12.07 -12.99
C GLU A 231 36.42 11.55 -12.23
N ALA A 232 37.58 12.16 -12.44
CA ALA A 232 38.80 11.81 -11.73
C ALA A 232 38.66 12.14 -10.24
N GLU A 233 38.01 13.25 -9.88
CA GLU A 233 37.71 13.63 -8.50
C GLU A 233 36.81 12.58 -7.82
N MET A 234 35.74 12.15 -8.49
CA MET A 234 34.84 11.13 -7.94
C MET A 234 35.52 9.75 -7.80
N ARG A 235 36.42 9.40 -8.72
CA ARG A 235 37.23 8.18 -8.63
C ARG A 235 38.20 8.24 -7.46
N SER A 236 38.88 9.38 -7.28
CA SER A 236 39.75 9.63 -6.13
C SER A 236 38.97 9.51 -4.82
N LEU A 237 37.73 10.04 -4.74
CA LEU A 237 36.86 9.84 -3.59
C LEU A 237 36.58 8.35 -3.33
N ALA A 238 36.20 7.59 -4.36
CA ALA A 238 35.93 6.16 -4.23
C ALA A 238 37.14 5.38 -3.70
N GLU A 239 38.34 5.70 -4.19
CA GLU A 239 39.61 5.13 -3.72
C GLU A 239 39.90 5.50 -2.27
N ARG A 240 39.75 6.79 -1.90
CA ARG A 240 39.95 7.27 -0.51
C ARG A 240 39.00 6.59 0.48
N LEU A 241 37.76 6.34 0.07
CA LEU A 241 36.74 5.69 0.90
C LEU A 241 36.75 4.15 0.80
N ALA A 242 37.64 3.56 -0.02
CA ALA A 242 37.69 2.13 -0.28
C ALA A 242 36.31 1.53 -0.65
N CYS A 243 35.57 2.22 -1.51
CA CYS A 243 34.24 1.82 -1.96
C CYS A 243 34.12 1.90 -3.49
N ARG A 244 33.00 1.40 -4.04
CA ARG A 244 32.64 1.58 -5.45
C ARG A 244 31.58 2.68 -5.58
N ILE A 245 31.78 3.61 -6.51
CA ILE A 245 30.77 4.62 -6.88
C ILE A 245 30.44 4.43 -8.36
N ASP A 246 29.20 4.06 -8.66
CA ASP A 246 28.69 3.97 -10.03
C ASP A 246 27.85 5.21 -10.36
N VAL A 247 27.97 5.72 -11.59
CA VAL A 247 27.11 6.82 -12.08
C VAL A 247 26.21 6.30 -13.19
N VAL A 248 24.93 6.62 -13.09
CA VAL A 248 23.88 6.20 -14.02
C VAL A 248 23.14 7.43 -14.51
N SER A 249 23.03 7.60 -15.82
CA SER A 249 22.22 8.67 -16.40
C SER A 249 21.46 8.23 -17.65
N LEU A 250 20.37 8.92 -17.97
CA LEU A 250 19.65 8.71 -19.22
C LEU A 250 20.39 9.33 -20.41
N VAL A 251 21.06 10.46 -20.17
CA VAL A 251 21.89 11.15 -21.17
C VAL A 251 23.18 11.65 -20.54
N ARG A 252 24.26 11.58 -21.30
CA ARG A 252 25.54 12.22 -20.98
C ARG A 252 25.88 13.26 -22.05
N GLY A 253 26.42 14.39 -21.64
CA GLY A 253 26.89 15.39 -22.59
C GLY A 253 27.56 16.60 -21.94
N SER A 254 27.54 17.75 -22.62
CA SER A 254 28.14 18.99 -22.14
C SER A 254 27.28 20.21 -22.47
N VAL A 255 27.54 21.31 -21.74
CA VAL A 255 26.99 22.63 -22.02
C VAL A 255 28.14 23.57 -22.31
N ASP A 256 28.24 24.06 -23.54
CA ASP A 256 29.22 25.06 -23.94
C ASP A 256 28.63 26.45 -23.71
N LEU A 257 29.33 27.27 -22.94
CA LEU A 257 28.93 28.62 -22.56
C LEU A 257 29.94 29.63 -23.09
N PRO A 258 29.53 30.75 -23.69
CA PRO A 258 30.45 31.84 -24.01
C PRO A 258 31.02 32.49 -22.75
N ASP A 259 32.28 32.93 -22.80
CA ASP A 259 33.00 33.53 -21.67
C ASP A 259 32.32 34.80 -21.13
N ASP A 260 31.61 35.54 -21.99
CA ASP A 260 30.92 36.79 -21.69
C ASP A 260 29.44 36.61 -21.34
N LEU A 261 28.92 35.37 -21.31
CA LEU A 261 27.48 35.08 -21.16
C LEU A 261 26.82 35.84 -20.00
N THR A 262 27.45 35.83 -18.82
CA THR A 262 26.89 36.52 -17.66
C THR A 262 26.76 38.04 -17.87
N ALA A 263 27.77 38.65 -18.49
CA ALA A 263 27.76 40.08 -18.78
C ALA A 263 26.71 40.42 -19.85
N THR A 264 26.64 39.60 -20.90
CA THR A 264 25.73 39.80 -22.04
C THR A 264 24.27 39.60 -21.64
N VAL A 265 23.95 38.55 -20.86
CA VAL A 265 22.62 38.34 -20.28
C VAL A 265 22.25 39.49 -19.34
N ALA A 266 23.15 39.93 -18.45
CA ALA A 266 22.87 41.05 -17.56
C ALA A 266 22.60 42.36 -18.32
N ALA A 267 23.36 42.64 -19.38
CA ALA A 267 23.20 43.85 -20.20
C ALA A 267 21.90 43.84 -21.02
N GLU A 268 21.60 42.73 -21.69
CA GLU A 268 20.41 42.62 -22.55
C GLU A 268 19.11 42.48 -21.77
N MET A 269 19.16 41.89 -20.57
CA MET A 269 17.95 41.64 -19.79
C MET A 269 17.68 42.70 -18.71
N ALA A 270 18.56 43.68 -18.52
CA ALA A 270 18.37 44.80 -17.59
C ALA A 270 17.10 45.65 -17.85
N GLY A 271 16.51 45.57 -19.06
CA GLY A 271 15.30 46.29 -19.45
C GLY A 271 14.03 45.44 -19.58
N LEU A 272 14.11 44.11 -19.48
CA LEU A 272 12.95 43.21 -19.52
C LEU A 272 12.20 43.16 -18.16
N ASP A 273 12.70 43.92 -17.19
CA ASP A 273 12.28 43.96 -15.79
C ASP A 273 11.45 45.21 -15.41
N ALA A 274 10.77 45.85 -16.38
CA ALA A 274 9.67 46.73 -16.01
C ALA A 274 8.51 45.83 -15.53
N GLU A 275 8.35 45.70 -14.21
CA GLU A 275 7.23 44.99 -13.60
C GLU A 275 5.90 45.37 -14.27
N PRO A 276 5.10 44.42 -14.76
CA PRO A 276 3.67 44.56 -14.64
C PRO A 276 3.34 44.28 -13.17
N THR A 277 3.39 45.32 -12.33
CA THR A 277 2.63 45.32 -11.07
C THR A 277 1.15 45.32 -11.44
N GLY A 278 0.55 44.15 -11.58
CA GLY A 278 -0.87 43.99 -11.92
C GLY A 278 -1.14 43.65 -13.39
N PRO A 279 -2.40 43.28 -13.72
CA PRO A 279 -2.73 42.56 -14.93
C PRO A 279 -2.48 43.41 -16.18
N VAL A 280 -1.91 42.81 -17.22
CA VAL A 280 -1.79 43.44 -18.53
C VAL A 280 -3.20 43.60 -19.13
N GLY A 281 -3.64 44.85 -19.21
CA GLY A 281 -4.58 45.35 -20.21
C GLY A 281 -4.51 46.89 -20.24
N PRO A 282 -4.81 47.59 -21.34
CA PRO A 282 -4.99 47.17 -22.73
C PRO A 282 -3.91 47.78 -23.67
N GLY A 283 -3.47 47.03 -24.68
CA GLY A 283 -2.83 47.62 -25.86
C GLY A 283 -1.59 46.91 -26.40
N ALA A 284 -1.79 45.81 -27.12
CA ALA A 284 -1.15 45.56 -28.43
C ALA A 284 -1.82 44.35 -29.08
N SER A 285 -2.43 44.61 -30.23
CA SER A 285 -3.17 43.68 -31.07
C SER A 285 -2.27 42.63 -31.73
N ALA A 286 -2.65 41.35 -31.65
CA ALA A 286 -3.14 40.56 -32.80
C ALA A 286 -3.19 39.05 -32.43
N GLY A 287 -4.41 38.49 -32.33
CA GLY A 287 -4.61 37.03 -32.35
C GLY A 287 -5.48 36.41 -31.23
N GLY A 288 -6.74 36.82 -31.09
CA GLY A 288 -7.83 35.88 -30.75
C GLY A 288 -7.90 35.19 -29.38
N LEU A 289 -7.44 35.79 -28.27
CA LEU A 289 -7.66 35.24 -26.91
C LEU A 289 -8.57 36.13 -26.06
N ALA A 290 -9.54 35.51 -25.38
CA ALA A 290 -10.53 36.14 -24.53
C ALA A 290 -9.87 36.98 -23.40
N GLY A 291 -10.42 38.16 -23.11
CA GLY A 291 -9.93 39.05 -22.04
C GLY A 291 -10.01 38.41 -20.64
N PRO A 292 -9.29 38.95 -19.65
CA PRO A 292 -9.24 38.39 -18.29
C PRO A 292 -10.64 38.25 -17.67
N LYS A 293 -10.91 37.09 -17.04
CA LYS A 293 -12.13 36.84 -16.24
C LYS A 293 -12.25 37.92 -15.15
N VAL A 294 -13.38 38.63 -15.09
CA VAL A 294 -13.63 39.73 -14.14
C VAL A 294 -13.72 39.25 -12.68
N SER A 295 -13.83 37.93 -12.42
CA SER A 295 -13.80 37.35 -11.08
C SER A 295 -13.27 35.91 -11.09
N ALA A 296 -11.98 35.73 -10.85
CA ALA A 296 -11.39 34.41 -10.57
C ALA A 296 -11.84 33.90 -9.18
N THR A 297 -12.16 32.61 -9.12
CA THR A 297 -12.69 31.91 -7.95
C THR A 297 -11.57 31.22 -7.17
N VAL A 298 -11.77 31.09 -5.85
CA VAL A 298 -10.91 30.30 -4.96
C VAL A 298 -11.79 29.33 -4.20
N ALA A 299 -11.49 28.05 -4.31
CA ALA A 299 -12.12 27.00 -3.54
C ALA A 299 -11.08 26.29 -2.66
N LEU A 300 -11.52 25.78 -1.51
CA LEU A 300 -10.70 25.02 -0.59
C LEU A 300 -11.23 23.59 -0.50
N VAL A 301 -10.33 22.63 -0.53
CA VAL A 301 -10.60 21.23 -0.23
C VAL A 301 -9.58 20.72 0.78
N GLU A 302 -10.07 20.22 1.91
CA GLU A 302 -9.25 19.54 2.90
C GLU A 302 -9.25 18.05 2.57
N ILE A 303 -8.07 17.45 2.53
CA ILE A 303 -7.88 16.02 2.26
C ILE A 303 -7.44 15.39 3.58
N ASP A 304 -8.31 14.56 4.14
CA ASP A 304 -7.97 13.76 5.31
C ASP A 304 -6.87 12.76 4.95
N TRP A 305 -5.72 12.91 5.59
CA TRP A 305 -4.53 12.11 5.34
C TRP A 305 -4.13 11.39 6.62
N PRO A 306 -3.85 10.06 6.57
CA PRO A 306 -3.54 9.31 7.78
C PRO A 306 -2.29 9.86 8.47
N VAL A 307 -2.42 10.20 9.76
CA VAL A 307 -1.37 10.88 10.53
C VAL A 307 -0.08 10.07 10.69
N ASP A 308 -0.17 8.74 10.56
CA ASP A 308 0.94 7.80 10.68
C ASP A 308 1.46 7.29 9.32
N LEU A 309 1.07 7.95 8.21
CA LEU A 309 1.45 7.58 6.86
C LEU A 309 2.24 8.72 6.19
N PRO A 310 3.46 8.48 5.67
CA PRO A 310 4.20 9.52 4.98
C PRO A 310 3.48 9.99 3.70
N ASP A 311 3.40 11.30 3.51
CA ASP A 311 2.93 11.99 2.30
C ASP A 311 4.03 12.13 1.22
N GLY A 312 5.25 11.74 1.56
CA GLY A 312 6.41 11.72 0.68
C GLY A 312 7.66 11.18 1.38
N GLY A 313 8.83 11.47 0.82
CA GLY A 313 10.09 10.93 1.32
C GLY A 313 10.69 11.68 2.52
N ARG A 314 10.11 12.79 3.00
CA ARG A 314 10.76 13.69 4.00
C ARG A 314 11.19 12.95 5.27
N HIS A 315 10.32 12.07 5.76
CA HIS A 315 10.51 11.28 6.97
C HIS A 315 10.88 9.82 6.71
N GLY A 316 11.23 9.51 5.46
CA GLY A 316 11.38 8.15 4.98
C GLY A 316 10.05 7.59 4.49
N PHE A 317 10.07 6.84 3.39
CA PHE A 317 8.97 6.12 2.80
C PHE A 317 9.40 4.66 2.61
N LEU A 318 8.71 3.72 3.24
CA LEU A 318 9.07 2.31 3.21
C LEU A 318 8.27 1.57 2.13
N ASP A 319 8.81 0.47 1.61
CA ASP A 319 8.04 -0.42 0.70
C ASP A 319 6.71 -0.88 1.34
N ALA A 320 6.72 -1.07 2.67
CA ALA A 320 5.54 -1.45 3.46
C ALA A 320 4.50 -0.31 3.64
N ASP A 321 4.83 0.92 3.26
CA ASP A 321 3.91 2.07 3.29
C ASP A 321 3.14 2.19 1.97
N ARG A 322 3.67 1.61 0.87
CA ARG A 322 3.16 1.78 -0.50
C ARG A 322 1.69 1.47 -0.68
N LEU A 323 1.22 0.33 -0.18
CA LEU A 323 -0.19 -0.06 -0.33
C LEU A 323 -1.14 0.91 0.41
N ARG A 324 -0.77 1.33 1.62
CA ARG A 324 -1.55 2.31 2.39
C ARG A 324 -1.54 3.68 1.70
N PHE A 325 -0.38 4.09 1.18
CA PHE A 325 -0.22 5.30 0.39
C PHE A 325 -1.10 5.27 -0.86
N ASP A 326 -1.05 4.20 -1.66
CA ASP A 326 -1.86 4.07 -2.87
C ASP A 326 -3.37 4.12 -2.56
N ARG A 327 -3.82 3.50 -1.45
CA ARG A 327 -5.22 3.59 -0.98
C ARG A 327 -5.59 5.01 -0.52
N ALA A 328 -4.72 5.68 0.25
CA ALA A 328 -4.95 7.04 0.71
C ALA A 328 -4.99 8.04 -0.45
N THR A 329 -4.07 7.92 -1.42
CA THR A 329 -4.07 8.67 -2.66
C THR A 329 -5.31 8.40 -3.50
N GLY A 330 -5.82 7.16 -3.54
CA GLY A 330 -7.08 6.83 -4.22
C GLY A 330 -8.26 7.63 -3.66
N ARG A 331 -8.46 7.59 -2.34
CA ARG A 331 -9.50 8.38 -1.63
C ARG A 331 -9.33 9.88 -1.85
N ALA A 332 -8.11 10.39 -1.68
CA ALA A 332 -7.79 11.80 -1.93
C ALA A 332 -8.06 12.20 -3.40
N GLY A 333 -7.76 11.32 -4.35
CA GLY A 333 -8.02 11.50 -5.77
C GLY A 333 -9.51 11.57 -6.11
N GLU A 334 -10.34 10.76 -5.46
CA GLU A 334 -11.80 10.80 -5.62
C GLU A 334 -12.36 12.15 -5.14
N ILE A 335 -12.01 12.56 -3.91
CA ILE A 335 -12.41 13.86 -3.33
C ILE A 335 -11.96 15.02 -4.23
N LEU A 336 -10.71 14.97 -4.70
CA LEU A 336 -10.16 16.01 -5.55
C LEU A 336 -10.83 16.05 -6.92
N THR A 337 -11.15 14.89 -7.50
CA THR A 337 -11.85 14.80 -8.79
C THR A 337 -13.23 15.43 -8.70
N GLU A 338 -13.99 15.15 -7.65
CA GLU A 338 -15.30 15.77 -7.43
C GLU A 338 -15.20 17.30 -7.30
N ALA A 339 -14.23 17.79 -6.53
CA ALA A 339 -13.99 19.22 -6.35
C ALA A 339 -13.59 19.91 -7.67
N VAL A 340 -12.70 19.29 -8.45
CA VAL A 340 -12.25 19.79 -9.76
C VAL A 340 -13.41 19.82 -10.77
N VAL A 341 -14.19 18.73 -10.87
CA VAL A 341 -15.33 18.66 -11.80
C VAL A 341 -16.35 19.75 -11.48
N ARG A 342 -16.63 19.98 -10.19
CA ARG A 342 -17.51 21.05 -9.71
C ARG A 342 -16.97 22.43 -10.04
N ALA A 343 -15.68 22.68 -9.77
CA ALA A 343 -15.04 23.96 -10.06
C ALA A 343 -15.03 24.29 -11.57
N LEU A 344 -15.03 23.26 -12.42
CA LEU A 344 -15.06 23.40 -13.88
C LEU A 344 -16.48 23.38 -14.48
N GLU A 345 -17.54 23.38 -13.68
CA GLU A 345 -18.91 23.46 -14.20
C GLU A 345 -19.11 24.71 -15.07
N GLY A 346 -19.56 24.52 -16.31
CA GLY A 346 -19.74 25.61 -17.28
C GLY A 346 -18.46 26.14 -17.93
N SER A 347 -17.29 25.57 -17.63
CA SER A 347 -16.04 25.93 -18.31
C SER A 347 -15.96 25.34 -19.73
N ALA A 348 -15.50 26.16 -20.68
CA ALA A 348 -15.41 25.79 -22.10
C ALA A 348 -14.22 24.87 -22.40
N SER A 349 -13.12 25.04 -21.68
CA SER A 349 -12.02 24.07 -21.60
C SER A 349 -12.04 23.33 -20.26
N ARG A 350 -11.34 22.19 -20.20
CA ARG A 350 -11.25 21.32 -19.03
C ARG A 350 -9.78 21.10 -18.65
N LYS A 351 -8.96 22.15 -18.81
CA LYS A 351 -7.51 22.13 -18.61
C LYS A 351 -7.20 22.39 -17.13
N VAL A 352 -6.48 21.46 -16.50
CA VAL A 352 -6.13 21.50 -15.08
C VAL A 352 -4.62 21.39 -14.92
N THR A 353 -4.03 22.29 -14.14
CA THR A 353 -2.62 22.15 -13.71
C THR A 353 -2.60 21.84 -12.22
N VAL A 354 -2.09 20.67 -11.86
CA VAL A 354 -1.84 20.29 -10.46
C VAL A 354 -0.44 20.76 -10.08
N VAL A 355 -0.35 21.55 -9.01
CA VAL A 355 0.86 22.21 -8.55
C VAL A 355 1.19 21.73 -7.15
N GLY A 356 2.31 21.03 -6.97
CA GLY A 356 2.87 20.76 -5.64
C GLY A 356 3.69 21.93 -5.10
N THR A 357 3.81 22.06 -3.78
CA THR A 357 4.65 23.10 -3.16
C THR A 357 6.09 22.60 -2.93
N GLU A 358 7.02 23.16 -3.70
CA GLU A 358 8.46 22.89 -3.64
C GLU A 358 8.82 21.39 -3.54
N GLU A 359 9.23 20.92 -2.36
CA GLU A 359 9.65 19.53 -2.12
C GLU A 359 8.49 18.52 -2.10
N LEU A 360 7.24 18.98 -1.95
CA LEU A 360 6.03 18.14 -2.04
C LEU A 360 5.66 17.88 -3.51
N MET A 361 6.45 17.06 -4.20
CA MET A 361 6.23 16.75 -5.62
C MET A 361 5.50 15.43 -5.84
N TYR A 362 5.82 14.39 -5.06
CA TYR A 362 5.37 13.02 -5.36
C TYR A 362 3.86 12.83 -5.15
N LEU A 363 3.31 13.19 -3.99
CA LEU A 363 1.86 13.06 -3.75
C LEU A 363 1.04 13.89 -4.76
N PRO A 364 1.37 15.16 -5.05
CA PRO A 364 0.65 15.92 -6.09
C PRO A 364 0.78 15.32 -7.50
N LEU A 365 1.93 14.72 -7.85
CA LEU A 365 2.07 13.94 -9.09
C LEU A 365 1.09 12.76 -9.12
N ARG A 366 0.99 12.00 -8.01
CA ARG A 366 0.08 10.86 -7.92
C ARG A 366 -1.40 11.28 -7.96
N LEU A 367 -1.75 12.44 -7.40
CA LEU A 367 -3.08 13.03 -7.53
C LEU A 367 -3.38 13.49 -8.96
N ALA A 368 -2.39 14.09 -9.65
CA ALA A 368 -2.51 14.44 -11.07
C ALA A 368 -2.78 13.21 -11.94
N GLN A 369 -2.14 12.07 -11.66
CA GLN A 369 -2.44 10.79 -12.32
C GLN A 369 -3.88 10.31 -12.08
N GLN A 370 -4.39 10.43 -10.85
CA GLN A 370 -5.79 10.07 -10.55
C GLN A 370 -6.76 10.94 -11.37
N LEU A 371 -6.54 12.26 -11.39
CA LEU A 371 -7.34 13.19 -12.19
C LEU A 371 -7.27 12.88 -13.68
N SER A 372 -6.10 12.48 -14.20
CA SER A 372 -5.88 12.16 -15.62
C SER A 372 -6.72 10.97 -16.10
N ARG A 373 -7.18 10.09 -15.19
CA ARG A 373 -8.09 8.98 -15.53
C ARG A 373 -9.49 9.46 -15.93
N HIS A 374 -9.86 10.68 -15.56
CA HIS A 374 -11.12 11.28 -15.93
C HIS A 374 -11.09 11.73 -17.39
N ARG A 375 -11.85 11.05 -18.28
CA ARG A 375 -11.79 11.19 -19.75
C ARG A 375 -11.98 12.60 -20.34
N HIS A 376 -12.47 13.54 -19.53
CA HIS A 376 -12.77 14.90 -19.95
C HIS A 376 -11.78 15.95 -19.42
N LEU A 377 -10.80 15.58 -18.61
CA LEU A 377 -9.81 16.50 -18.07
C LEU A 377 -8.51 16.41 -18.87
N GLU A 378 -7.92 17.55 -19.20
CA GLU A 378 -6.54 17.64 -19.69
C GLU A 378 -5.67 18.08 -18.52
N VAL A 379 -4.91 17.15 -17.95
CA VAL A 379 -4.20 17.36 -16.68
C VAL A 379 -2.71 17.47 -16.94
N SER A 380 -2.09 18.47 -16.33
CA SER A 380 -0.64 18.62 -16.27
C SER A 380 -0.18 18.75 -14.82
N PHE A 381 1.08 18.43 -14.56
CA PHE A 381 1.70 18.47 -13.25
C PHE A 381 2.90 19.42 -13.27
N GLN A 382 3.03 20.21 -12.20
CA GLN A 382 4.25 20.93 -11.90
C GLN A 382 4.45 21.18 -10.40
N SER A 383 5.55 21.83 -10.02
CA SER A 383 5.78 22.35 -8.68
C SER A 383 6.05 23.86 -8.69
N THR A 384 5.94 24.48 -7.52
CA THR A 384 6.57 25.79 -7.28
C THR A 384 8.10 25.63 -7.25
N SER A 385 8.83 26.75 -7.39
CA SER A 385 10.29 26.75 -7.45
C SER A 385 10.90 27.97 -6.74
N ARG A 386 12.12 27.79 -6.24
CA ARG A 386 12.99 28.87 -5.69
C ARG A 386 13.83 29.56 -6.76
N SER A 387 13.93 28.99 -7.96
CA SER A 387 14.85 29.48 -9.00
C SER A 387 14.32 30.75 -9.63
N PRO A 388 15.04 31.89 -9.61
CA PRO A 388 14.58 33.15 -10.21
C PRO A 388 14.82 33.16 -11.73
N VAL A 389 14.07 32.32 -12.46
CA VAL A 389 14.11 32.24 -13.92
C VAL A 389 13.48 33.49 -14.53
N LEU A 390 14.14 34.03 -15.56
CA LEU A 390 13.63 35.16 -16.33
C LEU A 390 12.55 34.66 -17.30
N ALA A 391 11.44 35.39 -17.36
CA ALA A 391 10.36 35.10 -18.30
C ALA A 391 10.56 35.90 -19.59
N VAL A 392 10.53 35.22 -20.73
CA VAL A 392 10.61 35.82 -22.07
C VAL A 392 9.49 35.23 -22.91
N ASP A 393 8.55 36.06 -23.35
CA ASP A 393 7.41 35.63 -24.18
C ASP A 393 7.83 35.38 -25.63
N ASP A 394 8.57 34.31 -25.85
CA ASP A 394 9.05 33.83 -27.15
C ASP A 394 8.78 32.33 -27.28
N ALA A 395 8.31 31.89 -28.45
CA ALA A 395 7.96 30.48 -28.68
C ALA A 395 9.17 29.52 -28.61
N GLY A 396 10.39 30.01 -28.82
CA GLY A 396 11.63 29.26 -28.68
C GLY A 396 12.20 29.24 -27.26
N TYR A 397 11.56 29.90 -26.30
CA TYR A 397 12.03 30.04 -24.92
C TYR A 397 11.10 29.31 -23.93
N PRO A 398 11.64 28.51 -22.98
CA PRO A 398 10.82 27.60 -22.18
C PRO A 398 9.96 28.28 -21.11
N VAL A 399 10.38 29.44 -20.59
CA VAL A 399 9.67 30.15 -19.52
C VAL A 399 9.12 31.47 -20.05
N ARG A 400 7.84 31.49 -20.41
CA ARG A 400 7.19 32.65 -21.05
C ARG A 400 6.46 33.54 -20.06
N ARG A 401 6.02 32.97 -18.94
CA ARG A 401 5.30 33.69 -17.87
C ARG A 401 5.79 33.24 -16.51
N HIS A 402 5.71 34.14 -15.52
CA HIS A 402 5.98 33.80 -14.13
C HIS A 402 4.92 34.38 -13.19
N PHE A 403 4.85 33.81 -12.00
CA PHE A 403 4.07 34.25 -10.87
C PHE A 403 5.01 34.28 -9.69
N ARG A 404 5.16 35.43 -9.04
CA ARG A 404 6.04 35.61 -7.89
C ARG A 404 5.20 35.80 -6.64
N PHE A 405 5.54 35.09 -5.57
CA PHE A 405 4.85 35.14 -4.27
C PHE A 405 5.84 34.93 -3.12
N ALA A 406 5.40 35.23 -1.91
CA ALA A 406 6.17 34.98 -0.69
C ALA A 406 6.23 33.48 -0.37
N ASP A 407 7.32 33.06 0.28
CA ASP A 407 7.46 31.71 0.83
C ASP A 407 6.41 31.47 1.92
N SER A 408 5.50 30.52 1.68
CA SER A 408 4.48 30.13 2.67
C SER A 408 5.02 29.22 3.77
N GLU A 409 6.25 28.72 3.63
CA GLU A 409 6.76 27.59 4.39
C GLU A 409 8.04 27.91 5.18
N GLY A 410 8.70 29.01 4.83
CA GLY A 410 10.00 29.39 5.38
C GLY A 410 10.12 30.89 5.59
N ASP A 411 11.03 31.52 4.84
CA ASP A 411 11.34 32.94 4.97
C ASP A 411 10.52 33.76 3.96
N PRO A 412 9.49 34.52 4.40
CA PRO A 412 8.63 35.28 3.49
C PRO A 412 9.36 36.31 2.63
N ASP A 413 10.57 36.72 3.04
CA ASP A 413 11.40 37.67 2.28
C ASP A 413 12.10 37.01 1.08
N VAL A 414 12.16 35.68 1.03
CA VAL A 414 12.74 34.92 -0.09
C VAL A 414 11.62 34.52 -1.06
N PRO A 415 11.54 35.11 -2.27
CA PRO A 415 10.44 34.86 -3.18
C PRO A 415 10.42 33.43 -3.71
N ARG A 416 9.21 32.96 -3.99
CA ARG A 416 8.92 31.73 -4.73
C ARG A 416 8.27 32.06 -6.06
N PHE A 417 8.42 31.12 -6.98
CA PHE A 417 7.99 31.27 -8.35
C PHE A 417 7.14 30.09 -8.80
N LEU A 418 6.17 30.40 -9.64
CA LEU A 418 5.48 29.43 -10.49
C LEU A 418 5.56 29.96 -11.92
N TYR A 419 5.66 29.09 -12.90
CA TYR A 419 5.95 29.47 -14.28
C TYR A 419 4.92 28.88 -15.22
N ASN A 420 4.58 29.62 -16.27
CA ASN A 420 3.64 29.31 -17.34
C ASN A 420 2.21 28.93 -16.89
N VAL A 421 2.04 27.89 -16.06
CA VAL A 421 0.77 27.34 -15.56
C VAL A 421 -0.11 26.80 -16.71
N HIS A 422 0.49 26.64 -17.91
CA HIS A 422 0.02 25.83 -19.03
C HIS A 422 1.20 25.36 -19.93
N ALA A 423 1.05 24.22 -20.62
CA ALA A 423 2.10 23.53 -21.37
C ALA A 423 2.39 24.17 -22.75
N LEU A 424 3.65 24.12 -23.18
CA LEU A 424 4.19 24.79 -24.38
C LEU A 424 3.74 24.18 -25.73
N HIS A 425 2.80 23.22 -25.73
CA HIS A 425 2.51 22.38 -26.90
C HIS A 425 1.04 22.40 -27.38
N THR A 426 0.12 23.08 -26.70
CA THR A 426 -1.26 23.26 -27.20
C THR A 426 -1.67 24.73 -27.11
N ASP A 427 -2.46 25.19 -28.11
CA ASP A 427 -3.01 26.56 -28.27
C ASP A 427 -2.89 27.40 -26.99
N ASP A 428 -2.03 28.44 -27.00
CA ASP A 428 -1.54 29.41 -25.97
C ASP A 428 -2.53 29.93 -24.88
N ARG A 429 -3.54 29.14 -24.54
CA ARG A 429 -4.66 29.40 -23.62
C ARG A 429 -4.25 28.96 -22.20
N PRO A 430 -4.48 29.81 -21.17
CA PRO A 430 -4.20 29.44 -19.79
C PRO A 430 -5.06 28.25 -19.33
N SER A 431 -4.60 27.53 -18.31
CA SER A 431 -5.41 26.52 -17.62
C SER A 431 -6.68 27.16 -17.06
N ASP A 432 -7.79 26.41 -17.11
CA ASP A 432 -9.06 26.87 -16.53
C ASP A 432 -9.01 26.82 -15.00
N LEU A 433 -8.25 25.87 -14.44
CA LEU A 433 -8.12 25.66 -13.01
C LEU A 433 -6.68 25.29 -12.62
N VAL A 434 -6.17 25.93 -11.58
CA VAL A 434 -4.94 25.55 -10.89
C VAL A 434 -5.31 24.83 -9.61
N VAL A 435 -4.89 23.58 -9.46
CA VAL A 435 -5.02 22.83 -8.22
C VAL A 435 -3.71 22.96 -7.45
N LEU A 436 -3.68 23.83 -6.45
CA LEU A 436 -2.50 24.02 -5.61
C LEU A 436 -2.57 23.03 -4.44
N VAL A 437 -1.67 22.04 -4.41
CA VAL A 437 -1.62 21.00 -3.38
C VAL A 437 -0.50 21.33 -2.40
N THR A 438 -0.84 21.43 -1.12
CA THR A 438 0.05 21.83 -0.04
C THR A 438 -0.09 20.90 1.16
N ASP A 439 0.99 20.69 1.92
CA ASP A 439 0.90 20.01 3.22
C ASP A 439 0.39 20.97 4.31
N SER A 440 -0.11 20.43 5.41
CA SER A 440 -0.59 21.23 6.55
C SER A 440 0.50 22.07 7.23
N ALA A 441 1.79 21.75 7.05
CA ALA A 441 2.88 22.58 7.57
C ALA A 441 3.05 23.88 6.77
N ALA A 442 2.72 23.81 5.48
CA ALA A 442 2.71 24.93 4.54
C ALA A 442 1.39 25.74 4.56
N ASP A 443 0.36 25.25 5.25
CA ASP A 443 -0.91 25.96 5.47
C ASP A 443 -0.74 27.11 6.47
N SER A 444 -0.24 28.25 5.95
CA SER A 444 0.13 29.41 6.76
C SER A 444 -0.67 30.66 6.42
N ALA A 445 -0.62 31.66 7.31
CA ALA A 445 -1.20 32.98 7.02
C ALA A 445 -0.63 33.63 5.75
N VAL A 446 0.61 33.29 5.37
CA VAL A 446 1.23 33.78 4.13
C VAL A 446 0.60 33.10 2.91
N LEU A 447 0.30 31.80 2.96
CA LEU A 447 -0.36 31.06 1.89
C LEU A 447 -1.69 31.72 1.48
N HIS A 448 -2.51 32.07 2.48
CA HIS A 448 -3.83 32.71 2.32
C HIS A 448 -3.76 34.24 2.17
N GLY A 449 -2.59 34.82 2.45
CA GLY A 449 -2.37 36.26 2.48
C GLY A 449 -2.25 36.90 1.09
N PRO A 450 -2.23 38.25 1.03
CA PRO A 450 -2.17 39.00 -0.24
C PRO A 450 -0.86 38.81 -1.01
N SER A 451 0.22 38.36 -0.34
CA SER A 451 1.51 38.03 -0.95
C SER A 451 1.67 36.54 -1.28
N GLY A 452 0.68 35.71 -0.96
CA GLY A 452 0.71 34.27 -1.14
C GLY A 452 0.45 33.82 -2.58
N PRO A 453 0.72 32.54 -2.90
CA PRO A 453 0.52 31.99 -4.24
C PRO A 453 -0.94 32.04 -4.70
N VAL A 454 -1.91 31.84 -3.79
CA VAL A 454 -3.34 31.91 -4.11
C VAL A 454 -3.73 33.30 -4.61
N ALA A 455 -3.27 34.35 -3.91
CA ALA A 455 -3.50 35.73 -4.32
C ALA A 455 -2.81 36.05 -5.65
N ALA A 456 -1.55 35.63 -5.83
CA ALA A 456 -0.79 35.86 -7.07
C ALA A 456 -1.48 35.24 -8.30
N LEU A 457 -1.98 34.01 -8.19
CA LEU A 457 -2.70 33.33 -9.27
C LEU A 457 -4.06 33.96 -9.57
N ARG A 458 -4.83 34.27 -8.52
CA ARG A 458 -6.13 34.91 -8.65
C ARG A 458 -6.02 36.30 -9.29
N SER A 459 -5.01 37.08 -8.91
CA SER A 459 -4.73 38.40 -9.51
C SER A 459 -4.37 38.32 -10.99
N ALA A 460 -3.90 37.16 -11.46
CA ALA A 460 -3.67 36.90 -12.88
C ALA A 460 -4.90 36.32 -13.61
N GLY A 461 -6.05 36.21 -12.92
CA GLY A 461 -7.31 35.74 -13.50
C GLY A 461 -7.46 34.21 -13.57
N LEU A 462 -6.67 33.46 -12.81
CA LEU A 462 -6.74 32.00 -12.74
C LEU A 462 -7.64 31.54 -11.60
N ASP A 463 -8.57 30.62 -11.87
CA ASP A 463 -9.33 29.94 -10.83
C ASP A 463 -8.39 29.00 -10.06
N VAL A 464 -8.48 28.99 -8.73
CA VAL A 464 -7.60 28.20 -7.85
C VAL A 464 -8.44 27.28 -6.97
N LEU A 465 -8.12 25.99 -7.00
CA LEU A 465 -8.55 25.03 -5.99
C LEU A 465 -7.35 24.75 -5.08
N LEU A 466 -7.40 25.22 -3.84
CA LEU A 466 -6.40 24.93 -2.83
C LEU A 466 -6.74 23.59 -2.16
N ALA A 467 -5.86 22.60 -2.28
CA ALA A 467 -5.97 21.29 -1.66
C ALA A 467 -4.96 21.16 -0.52
N ILE A 468 -5.45 21.02 0.72
CA ILE A 468 -4.60 20.91 1.91
C ILE A 468 -4.57 19.44 2.35
N ILE A 469 -3.38 18.85 2.38
CA ILE A 469 -3.14 17.49 2.87
C ILE A 469 -3.04 17.51 4.39
N GLY A 470 -3.82 16.65 5.06
CA GLY A 470 -3.80 16.47 6.51
C GLY A 470 -2.39 16.20 7.08
N PRO A 471 -2.17 16.45 8.37
CA PRO A 471 -0.84 16.40 8.97
C PRO A 471 -0.30 14.98 9.05
N VAL A 472 0.98 14.82 8.66
CA VAL A 472 1.78 13.65 9.04
C VAL A 472 2.43 13.95 10.39
N ASP A 473 2.05 13.21 11.43
CA ASP A 473 2.62 13.35 12.77
C ASP A 473 3.86 12.44 12.89
N PRO A 474 5.08 13.01 13.02
CA PRO A 474 6.29 12.21 13.16
C PRO A 474 6.30 11.27 14.38
N GLY A 475 5.60 11.63 15.47
CA GLY A 475 5.44 10.79 16.65
C GLY A 475 4.52 9.59 16.41
N ALA A 476 3.39 9.82 15.72
CA ALA A 476 2.49 8.75 15.29
C ALA A 476 3.18 7.82 14.27
N LEU A 477 3.88 8.40 13.28
CA LEU A 477 4.67 7.69 12.29
C LEU A 477 5.79 6.86 12.94
N ALA A 478 6.51 7.43 13.92
CA ALA A 478 7.51 6.71 14.70
C ALA A 478 6.88 5.52 15.41
N THR A 479 5.76 5.73 16.11
CA THR A 479 5.03 4.69 16.85
C THR A 479 4.55 3.57 15.94
N ALA A 480 3.93 3.90 14.80
CA ALA A 480 3.50 2.92 13.81
C ALA A 480 4.69 2.09 13.28
N ARG A 481 5.85 2.73 13.10
CA ARG A 481 7.08 2.05 12.67
C ARG A 481 7.75 1.25 13.77
N THR A 482 7.70 1.65 15.05
CA THR A 482 8.18 0.84 16.18
C THR A 482 7.28 -0.34 16.46
N VAL A 483 5.95 -0.18 16.41
CA VAL A 483 4.99 -1.30 16.50
C VAL A 483 5.22 -2.31 15.37
N ARG A 484 5.59 -1.82 14.17
CA ARG A 484 6.02 -2.66 13.04
C ARG A 484 7.45 -3.23 13.18
N ARG A 485 8.32 -2.67 14.04
CA ARG A 485 9.74 -3.05 14.26
C ARG A 485 10.04 -3.59 15.66
N VAL A 486 9.04 -4.00 16.46
CA VAL A 486 9.35 -4.65 17.75
C VAL A 486 10.07 -5.95 17.44
N ARG A 487 11.41 -5.89 17.54
CA ARG A 487 12.23 -7.08 17.73
C ARG A 487 11.65 -7.79 18.95
N PRO A 488 11.35 -9.09 18.86
CA PRO A 488 10.77 -9.82 19.97
C PRO A 488 11.65 -9.65 21.21
N PRO A 489 11.06 -9.68 22.41
CA PRO A 489 11.83 -9.92 23.64
C PRO A 489 12.79 -11.07 23.37
N ARG A 490 14.07 -10.92 23.73
CA ARG A 490 15.13 -11.92 23.44
C ARG A 490 14.60 -13.35 23.60
N GLY A 491 14.47 -14.07 22.49
CA GLY A 491 14.12 -15.50 22.45
C GLY A 491 12.71 -15.89 21.99
N LEU A 492 11.86 -14.97 21.49
CA LEU A 492 10.59 -15.34 20.83
C LEU A 492 10.71 -15.25 19.28
N PRO A 493 10.02 -16.10 18.50
CA PRO A 493 10.06 -16.06 17.03
C PRO A 493 9.32 -14.85 16.44
N GLU A 494 9.66 -14.48 15.21
CA GLU A 494 8.96 -13.45 14.43
C GLU A 494 7.69 -14.01 13.77
N PRO A 495 6.59 -13.25 13.67
CA PRO A 495 5.40 -13.67 12.94
C PRO A 495 5.67 -13.78 11.42
N LEU A 496 5.05 -14.77 10.77
CA LEU A 496 5.05 -14.88 9.31
C LEU A 496 3.97 -13.99 8.70
N VAL A 497 4.15 -13.59 7.43
CA VAL A 497 3.23 -12.70 6.71
C VAL A 497 3.12 -13.09 5.23
N GLY A 498 1.97 -12.80 4.62
CA GLY A 498 1.80 -12.96 3.17
C GLY A 498 2.61 -11.93 2.37
N PRO A 499 2.99 -12.24 1.11
CA PRO A 499 2.77 -13.51 0.42
C PRO A 499 3.81 -14.60 0.76
N GLY A 500 4.74 -14.32 1.67
CA GLY A 500 5.78 -15.29 2.07
C GLY A 500 5.21 -16.51 2.80
N PHE A 501 4.14 -16.32 3.57
CA PHE A 501 3.39 -17.39 4.20
C PHE A 501 1.89 -17.06 4.22
N GLY A 502 1.12 -17.84 3.46
CA GLY A 502 -0.31 -17.65 3.27
C GLY A 502 -0.67 -16.51 2.31
N SER A 503 -1.93 -16.48 1.86
CA SER A 503 -2.40 -15.55 0.83
C SER A 503 -3.06 -14.27 1.35
N TYR A 504 -3.26 -14.15 2.66
CA TYR A 504 -3.79 -12.92 3.27
C TYR A 504 -2.72 -11.83 3.37
N ALA A 505 -3.14 -10.58 3.25
CA ALA A 505 -2.24 -9.44 3.26
C ALA A 505 -1.62 -9.20 4.65
N ALA A 506 -0.36 -8.77 4.67
CA ALA A 506 0.44 -8.58 5.89
C ALA A 506 -0.10 -7.50 6.84
N ASP A 507 -0.91 -6.57 6.33
CA ASP A 507 -1.61 -5.54 7.11
C ASP A 507 -2.92 -6.06 7.73
N GLU A 508 -3.48 -7.16 7.23
CA GLU A 508 -4.75 -7.73 7.71
C GLU A 508 -4.57 -8.86 8.72
N VAL A 509 -3.48 -9.63 8.64
CA VAL A 509 -3.15 -10.68 9.61
C VAL A 509 -1.66 -11.02 9.63
N ARG A 510 -1.15 -11.33 10.83
CA ARG A 510 0.17 -11.93 11.02
C ARG A 510 0.05 -13.34 11.60
N TRP A 511 0.84 -14.28 11.11
CA TRP A 511 0.79 -15.67 11.55
C TRP A 511 1.79 -15.93 12.68
N LEU A 512 1.28 -16.28 13.86
CA LEU A 512 2.09 -16.80 14.97
C LEU A 512 2.21 -18.31 14.80
N LEU A 513 2.85 -18.72 13.71
CA LEU A 513 3.06 -20.11 13.30
C LEU A 513 4.49 -20.28 12.81
N THR A 514 5.02 -21.50 12.92
CA THR A 514 6.29 -21.89 12.33
C THR A 514 6.04 -22.46 10.93
N ASP A 515 6.81 -22.01 9.94
CA ASP A 515 6.70 -22.49 8.57
C ASP A 515 7.28 -23.91 8.45
N LEU A 516 6.44 -24.87 8.09
CA LEU A 516 6.81 -26.26 7.86
C LEU A 516 6.61 -26.67 6.38
N SER A 517 6.58 -25.72 5.46
CA SER A 517 6.23 -25.98 4.05
C SER A 517 7.19 -26.92 3.34
N ASP A 518 8.47 -26.91 3.73
CA ASP A 518 9.52 -27.77 3.16
C ASP A 518 9.46 -29.22 3.67
N LEU A 519 8.58 -29.52 4.63
CA LEU A 519 8.43 -30.86 5.19
C LEU A 519 7.35 -31.66 4.47
N ASP A 520 7.62 -32.96 4.31
CA ASP A 520 6.64 -33.95 3.84
C ASP A 520 5.80 -34.42 5.05
N LEU A 521 4.73 -33.68 5.32
CA LEU A 521 3.84 -33.90 6.47
C LEU A 521 2.56 -34.64 6.08
N GLU A 522 2.28 -34.74 4.79
CA GLU A 522 1.13 -35.41 4.23
C GLU A 522 1.32 -36.94 4.21
N GLY A 523 0.35 -37.69 4.74
CA GLY A 523 0.36 -39.16 4.73
C GLY A 523 -0.91 -39.77 4.16
N GLU A 524 -0.79 -41.01 3.65
CA GLU A 524 -1.91 -41.87 3.23
C GLU A 524 -2.96 -41.97 4.35
N VAL A 525 -4.24 -41.78 4.00
CA VAL A 525 -5.33 -41.62 4.98
C VAL A 525 -5.51 -42.86 5.86
N ALA A 526 -5.28 -44.07 5.31
CA ALA A 526 -5.43 -45.34 6.02
C ALA A 526 -4.38 -45.51 7.13
N ASP A 527 -3.12 -45.18 6.85
CA ASP A 527 -2.02 -45.31 7.80
C ASP A 527 -2.15 -44.31 8.95
N ARG A 528 -2.64 -43.09 8.65
CA ARG A 528 -2.88 -42.06 9.67
C ARG A 528 -4.05 -42.40 10.59
N GLU A 529 -5.17 -42.87 10.04
CA GLU A 529 -6.33 -43.33 10.83
C GLU A 529 -5.92 -44.52 11.72
N ALA A 530 -5.12 -45.47 11.22
CA ALA A 530 -4.63 -46.60 12.00
C ALA A 530 -3.72 -46.15 13.17
N ALA A 531 -2.78 -45.23 12.94
CA ALA A 531 -1.88 -44.72 13.99
C ALA A 531 -2.63 -43.89 15.06
N ILE A 532 -3.60 -43.06 14.65
CA ILE A 532 -4.44 -42.30 15.58
C ILE A 532 -5.34 -43.24 16.40
N GLN A 533 -5.95 -44.25 15.76
CA GLN A 533 -6.81 -45.23 16.44
C GLN A 533 -6.01 -46.17 17.36
N ALA A 534 -4.74 -46.46 17.03
CA ALA A 534 -3.82 -47.21 17.88
C ALA A 534 -3.24 -46.38 19.06
N GLY A 535 -3.46 -45.07 19.07
CA GLY A 535 -2.96 -44.15 20.10
C GLY A 535 -1.45 -43.88 20.00
N THR A 536 -0.79 -44.25 18.90
CA THR A 536 0.65 -44.06 18.68
C THR A 536 1.00 -42.72 18.08
N ALA A 537 0.03 -41.97 17.55
CA ALA A 537 0.22 -40.61 17.03
C ALA A 537 -1.01 -39.72 17.31
N HIS A 538 -0.79 -38.41 17.51
CA HIS A 538 -1.88 -37.44 17.62
C HIS A 538 -2.26 -36.87 16.25
N TYR A 539 -3.54 -36.52 16.03
CA TYR A 539 -3.99 -36.00 14.72
C TYR A 539 -3.31 -34.68 14.30
N ALA A 540 -2.70 -33.97 15.24
CA ALA A 540 -1.98 -32.74 15.02
C ALA A 540 -0.50 -32.94 14.68
N GLU A 541 -0.01 -34.19 14.65
CA GLU A 541 1.40 -34.48 14.36
C GLU A 541 1.67 -34.68 12.85
N SER A 542 0.63 -34.79 12.02
CA SER A 542 0.69 -34.97 10.56
C SER A 542 -0.53 -34.35 9.85
N LEU A 543 -0.43 -34.16 8.53
CA LEU A 543 -1.46 -33.53 7.70
C LEU A 543 -2.17 -34.55 6.78
N PRO A 544 -3.48 -34.38 6.51
CA PRO A 544 -4.11 -35.07 5.39
C PRO A 544 -3.66 -34.47 4.05
N VAL A 545 -3.58 -35.30 3.02
CA VAL A 545 -3.48 -34.84 1.63
C VAL A 545 -4.61 -33.86 1.33
N GLU A 546 -4.24 -32.71 0.77
CA GLU A 546 -5.16 -31.62 0.47
C GLU A 546 -5.98 -31.96 -0.79
N PHE A 547 -7.28 -32.21 -0.61
CA PHE A 547 -8.17 -32.58 -1.70
C PHE A 547 -8.56 -31.34 -2.51
N GLN A 548 -8.27 -31.36 -3.81
CA GLN A 548 -8.73 -30.34 -4.75
C GLN A 548 -10.14 -30.68 -5.25
N PRO A 549 -11.14 -29.83 -4.97
CA PRO A 549 -12.49 -30.05 -5.45
C PRO A 549 -12.62 -29.91 -6.97
N ASP A 550 -13.57 -30.64 -7.55
CA ASP A 550 -13.91 -30.55 -8.97
C ASP A 550 -14.63 -29.23 -9.32
N GLN A 551 -14.82 -28.98 -10.61
CA GLN A 551 -15.43 -27.75 -11.10
C GLN A 551 -16.86 -27.55 -10.55
N ASN A 552 -17.66 -28.62 -10.49
CA ASN A 552 -19.02 -28.56 -9.97
C ASN A 552 -19.07 -28.03 -8.52
N TYR A 553 -18.05 -28.35 -7.73
CA TYR A 553 -17.96 -27.91 -6.34
C TYR A 553 -17.40 -26.49 -6.18
N GLN A 554 -16.57 -26.04 -7.13
CA GLN A 554 -16.18 -24.63 -7.22
C GLN A 554 -17.39 -23.75 -7.59
N ASP A 555 -18.22 -24.21 -8.53
CA ASP A 555 -19.45 -23.51 -8.91
C ASP A 555 -20.42 -23.41 -7.71
N LEU A 556 -20.50 -24.45 -6.87
CA LEU A 556 -21.27 -24.42 -5.62
C LEU A 556 -20.73 -23.36 -4.65
N PHE A 557 -19.40 -23.21 -4.55
CA PHE A 557 -18.81 -22.16 -3.71
C PHE A 557 -19.23 -20.77 -4.20
N ASP A 558 -19.19 -20.51 -5.50
CA ASP A 558 -19.57 -19.20 -6.07
C ASP A 558 -21.04 -18.87 -5.81
N VAL A 559 -21.95 -19.84 -5.99
CA VAL A 559 -23.38 -19.68 -5.70
C VAL A 559 -23.59 -19.39 -4.21
N VAL A 560 -23.02 -20.23 -3.33
CA VAL A 560 -23.16 -20.07 -1.87
C VAL A 560 -22.59 -18.73 -1.41
N LEU A 561 -21.45 -18.31 -1.95
CA LEU A 561 -20.84 -17.03 -1.61
C LEU A 561 -21.74 -15.86 -2.07
N ALA A 562 -22.27 -15.92 -3.28
CA ALA A 562 -23.17 -14.88 -3.80
C ALA A 562 -24.43 -14.75 -2.93
N ASP A 563 -25.04 -15.87 -2.55
CA ASP A 563 -26.29 -15.90 -1.78
C ASP A 563 -26.11 -15.56 -0.30
N SER A 564 -24.97 -15.90 0.28
CA SER A 564 -24.70 -15.72 1.72
C SER A 564 -23.92 -14.46 2.08
N ALA A 565 -23.38 -13.71 1.11
CA ALA A 565 -22.49 -12.56 1.36
C ALA A 565 -23.11 -11.51 2.31
N GLU A 566 -24.35 -11.07 2.08
CA GLU A 566 -25.02 -10.11 2.97
C GLU A 566 -25.28 -10.67 4.37
N ARG A 567 -25.61 -11.96 4.46
CA ARG A 567 -25.85 -12.64 5.75
C ARG A 567 -24.55 -12.74 6.56
N LEU A 568 -23.44 -13.08 5.89
CA LEU A 568 -22.10 -13.08 6.47
C LEU A 568 -21.69 -11.67 6.91
N ALA A 569 -21.88 -10.67 6.06
CA ALA A 569 -21.59 -9.27 6.36
C ALA A 569 -22.39 -8.77 7.58
N THR A 570 -23.67 -9.13 7.69
CA THR A 570 -24.52 -8.79 8.84
C THR A 570 -23.96 -9.42 10.12
N ALA A 571 -23.63 -10.71 10.09
CA ALA A 571 -23.08 -11.41 11.26
C ALA A 571 -21.69 -10.88 11.66
N VAL A 572 -20.83 -10.53 10.70
CA VAL A 572 -19.54 -9.87 10.94
C VAL A 572 -19.75 -8.51 11.61
N GLY A 573 -20.67 -7.70 11.10
CA GLY A 573 -20.98 -6.40 11.69
C GLY A 573 -21.49 -6.53 13.11
N LEU A 574 -22.44 -7.43 13.35
CA LEU A 574 -22.98 -7.68 14.70
C LEU A 574 -21.90 -8.12 15.69
N VAL A 575 -21.08 -9.12 15.35
CA VAL A 575 -20.03 -9.58 16.28
C VAL A 575 -18.96 -8.51 16.52
N THR A 576 -18.61 -7.73 15.50
CA THR A 576 -17.61 -6.66 15.62
C THR A 576 -18.12 -5.52 16.49
N GLU A 577 -19.32 -5.00 16.22
CA GLU A 577 -19.93 -3.94 17.03
C GLU A 577 -20.16 -4.38 18.47
N LEU A 578 -20.53 -5.64 18.69
CA LEU A 578 -20.72 -6.20 20.02
C LEU A 578 -19.40 -6.26 20.80
N VAL A 579 -18.31 -6.68 20.15
CA VAL A 579 -16.97 -6.66 20.74
C VAL A 579 -16.56 -5.23 21.07
N LEU A 580 -16.72 -4.28 20.14
CA LEU A 580 -16.33 -2.88 20.34
C LEU A 580 -17.15 -2.23 21.48
N ALA A 581 -18.44 -2.51 21.57
CA ALA A 581 -19.32 -2.00 22.62
C ALA A 581 -18.91 -2.49 24.02
N GLU A 582 -18.40 -3.73 24.12
CA GLU A 582 -18.08 -4.36 25.40
C GLU A 582 -16.61 -4.28 25.81
N ARG A 583 -15.69 -4.17 24.84
CA ARG A 583 -14.23 -4.18 25.06
C ARG A 583 -13.57 -2.84 24.75
N GLY A 584 -14.29 -1.93 24.09
CA GLY A 584 -13.77 -0.66 23.59
C GLY A 584 -13.12 -0.78 22.20
N GLN A 585 -12.50 0.31 21.75
CA GLN A 585 -11.85 0.38 20.43
C GLN A 585 -10.37 -0.05 20.45
N ASP A 586 -9.75 -0.12 21.63
CA ASP A 586 -8.38 -0.58 21.81
C ASP A 586 -8.37 -2.11 22.02
N ILE A 587 -8.63 -2.85 20.94
CA ILE A 587 -8.69 -4.33 20.94
C ILE A 587 -7.62 -4.94 20.05
N VAL A 588 -7.24 -6.18 20.36
CA VAL A 588 -6.34 -7.00 19.56
C VAL A 588 -7.03 -8.29 19.17
N LEU A 589 -7.14 -8.58 17.88
CA LEU A 589 -7.76 -9.82 17.40
C LEU A 589 -6.74 -10.96 17.41
N ALA A 590 -7.13 -12.09 17.98
CA ALA A 590 -6.36 -13.34 17.99
C ALA A 590 -7.21 -14.47 17.39
N SER A 591 -7.16 -14.62 16.08
CA SER A 591 -7.94 -15.64 15.37
C SER A 591 -7.33 -17.03 15.50
N LEU A 592 -8.20 -18.02 15.66
CA LEU A 592 -7.82 -19.42 15.61
C LEU A 592 -7.60 -19.81 14.15
N ALA A 593 -6.41 -20.35 13.86
CA ALA A 593 -5.97 -20.60 12.49
C ALA A 593 -6.99 -21.40 11.66
N ARG A 594 -7.11 -21.02 10.39
CA ARG A 594 -8.09 -21.48 9.39
C ARG A 594 -9.49 -20.90 9.53
N ALA A 595 -10.30 -21.39 10.46
CA ALA A 595 -11.72 -21.01 10.50
C ALA A 595 -11.93 -19.60 11.06
N GLY A 596 -11.16 -19.21 12.07
CA GLY A 596 -11.21 -17.87 12.66
C GLY A 596 -10.50 -16.82 11.84
N THR A 597 -9.45 -17.18 11.10
CA THR A 597 -8.62 -16.21 10.35
C THR A 597 -9.40 -15.32 9.38
N PRO A 598 -10.23 -15.84 8.45
CA PRO A 598 -11.02 -14.99 7.56
C PRO A 598 -12.03 -14.14 8.34
N ILE A 599 -12.54 -14.62 9.48
CA ILE A 599 -13.48 -13.84 10.30
C ILE A 599 -12.76 -12.70 11.03
N GLY A 600 -11.57 -12.94 11.57
CA GLY A 600 -10.74 -11.90 12.16
C GLY A 600 -10.38 -10.80 11.14
N ILE A 601 -10.09 -11.20 9.89
CA ILE A 601 -9.87 -10.23 8.79
C ILE A 601 -11.16 -9.45 8.48
N LEU A 602 -12.31 -10.12 8.39
CA LEU A 602 -13.59 -9.43 8.14
C LEU A 602 -13.99 -8.49 9.29
N MET A 603 -13.71 -8.84 10.54
CA MET A 603 -13.89 -7.96 11.70
C MET A 603 -12.96 -6.75 11.62
N HIS A 604 -11.69 -6.96 11.25
CA HIS A 604 -10.73 -5.87 11.01
C HIS A 604 -11.23 -4.93 9.89
N ARG A 605 -11.67 -5.48 8.76
CA ARG A 605 -12.23 -4.72 7.64
C ARG A 605 -13.49 -3.96 8.04
N TRP A 606 -14.36 -4.55 8.85
CA TRP A 606 -15.57 -3.88 9.34
C TRP A 606 -15.22 -2.72 10.28
N ALA A 607 -14.31 -2.94 11.24
CA ALA A 607 -13.84 -1.88 12.15
C ALA A 607 -13.23 -0.71 11.39
N LEU A 608 -12.43 -1.00 10.36
CA LEU A 608 -11.89 0.02 9.46
C LEU A 608 -13.00 0.73 8.67
N PHE A 609 -13.92 -0.02 8.06
CA PHE A 609 -15.02 0.55 7.27
C PHE A 609 -15.96 1.43 8.10
N ARG A 610 -16.33 1.01 9.31
CA ARG A 610 -17.38 1.64 10.10
C ARG A 610 -16.87 2.70 11.08
N HIS A 611 -15.62 2.56 11.54
CA HIS A 611 -15.03 3.38 12.61
C HIS A 611 -13.65 3.94 12.27
N ASP A 612 -13.13 3.72 11.05
CA ASP A 612 -11.74 4.04 10.66
C ASP A 612 -10.68 3.45 11.62
N LEU A 613 -11.04 2.33 12.26
CA LEU A 613 -10.24 1.70 13.30
C LEU A 613 -9.42 0.55 12.72
N THR A 614 -8.09 0.70 12.75
CA THR A 614 -7.15 -0.38 12.41
C THR A 614 -6.83 -1.20 13.66
N VAL A 615 -7.29 -2.45 13.71
CA VAL A 615 -7.06 -3.36 14.85
C VAL A 615 -5.90 -4.32 14.57
N PRO A 616 -4.91 -4.47 15.48
CA PRO A 616 -3.89 -5.52 15.35
C PRO A 616 -4.53 -6.91 15.30
N HIS A 617 -4.09 -7.76 14.37
CA HIS A 617 -4.66 -9.09 14.18
C HIS A 617 -3.58 -10.16 13.98
N TYR A 618 -3.68 -11.21 14.80
CA TYR A 618 -2.81 -12.38 14.77
C TYR A 618 -3.62 -13.64 14.53
N ALA A 619 -3.10 -14.57 13.73
CA ALA A 619 -3.61 -15.93 13.60
C ALA A 619 -2.68 -16.89 14.36
N LEU A 620 -3.25 -17.76 15.21
CA LEU A 620 -2.48 -18.65 16.09
C LEU A 620 -3.08 -20.06 16.16
N SER A 621 -2.29 -21.01 16.65
CA SER A 621 -2.71 -22.40 16.79
C SER A 621 -3.47 -22.68 18.08
N ILE A 622 -4.54 -23.45 17.97
CA ILE A 622 -5.12 -24.23 19.06
C ILE A 622 -5.33 -25.67 18.59
N VAL A 623 -4.99 -26.63 19.45
CA VAL A 623 -5.11 -28.06 19.17
C VAL A 623 -5.93 -28.70 20.28
N ARG A 624 -7.04 -29.36 19.91
CA ARG A 624 -7.91 -30.04 20.87
C ARG A 624 -7.13 -31.10 21.65
N GLY A 625 -7.25 -31.10 22.97
CA GLY A 625 -6.53 -32.00 23.88
C GLY A 625 -5.06 -31.63 24.11
N ARG A 626 -4.55 -30.57 23.48
CA ARG A 626 -3.17 -30.08 23.64
C ARG A 626 -3.10 -28.59 24.02
N GLY A 627 -4.20 -27.86 23.89
CA GLY A 627 -4.30 -26.44 24.22
C GLY A 627 -3.93 -25.49 23.09
N ILE A 628 -3.89 -24.21 23.46
CA ILE A 628 -3.47 -23.08 22.63
C ILE A 628 -1.95 -22.91 22.71
N ASP A 629 -1.34 -22.40 21.64
CA ASP A 629 0.11 -22.17 21.59
C ASP A 629 0.58 -21.16 22.67
N PRO A 630 1.35 -21.60 23.69
CA PRO A 630 1.80 -20.73 24.76
C PRO A 630 2.88 -19.73 24.32
N VAL A 631 3.66 -20.03 23.27
CA VAL A 631 4.66 -19.11 22.70
C VAL A 631 3.95 -17.97 21.98
N ALA A 632 2.88 -18.28 21.23
CA ALA A 632 2.04 -17.26 20.58
C ALA A 632 1.39 -16.32 21.61
N LEU A 633 0.85 -16.86 22.72
CA LEU A 633 0.27 -16.02 23.77
C LEU A 633 1.31 -15.15 24.49
N ARG A 634 2.50 -15.68 24.76
CA ARG A 634 3.62 -14.89 25.31
C ARG A 634 4.07 -13.80 24.33
N TYR A 635 4.07 -14.08 23.03
CA TYR A 635 4.33 -13.07 22.01
C TYR A 635 3.28 -11.96 22.08
N ILE A 636 1.98 -12.29 22.07
CA ILE A 636 0.92 -11.29 22.13
C ILE A 636 1.02 -10.46 23.41
N ALA A 637 1.17 -11.09 24.58
CA ALA A 637 1.27 -10.39 25.86
C ALA A 637 2.55 -9.52 26.01
N ALA A 638 3.59 -9.81 25.24
CA ALA A 638 4.80 -8.99 25.23
C ALA A 638 4.65 -7.72 24.37
N HIS A 639 3.67 -7.69 23.46
CA HIS A 639 3.44 -6.58 22.53
C HIS A 639 2.15 -5.80 22.83
N HIS A 640 1.19 -6.42 23.50
CA HIS A 640 -0.15 -5.91 23.74
C HIS A 640 -0.62 -6.23 25.15
N ASP A 641 -1.56 -5.44 25.65
CA ASP A 641 -2.27 -5.76 26.89
C ASP A 641 -3.14 -7.00 26.68
N SER A 642 -2.87 -8.08 27.44
CA SER A 642 -3.57 -9.36 27.31
C SER A 642 -5.07 -9.26 27.62
N SER A 643 -5.51 -8.25 28.38
CA SER A 643 -6.92 -8.00 28.66
C SER A 643 -7.70 -7.45 27.45
N LYS A 644 -6.99 -6.90 26.46
CA LYS A 644 -7.55 -6.35 25.21
C LYS A 644 -7.67 -7.37 24.09
N VAL A 645 -7.18 -8.59 24.32
CA VAL A 645 -7.17 -9.65 23.31
C VAL A 645 -8.55 -10.28 23.18
N VAL A 646 -9.03 -10.38 21.96
CA VAL A 646 -10.29 -11.00 21.57
C VAL A 646 -9.99 -12.22 20.72
N PHE A 647 -10.29 -13.41 21.23
CA PHE A 647 -10.14 -14.64 20.47
C PHE A 647 -11.28 -14.78 19.47
N VAL A 648 -10.96 -15.15 18.22
CA VAL A 648 -11.92 -15.20 17.12
C VAL A 648 -11.95 -16.59 16.46
N ASP A 649 -13.14 -17.15 16.25
CA ASP A 649 -13.36 -18.35 15.45
C ASP A 649 -14.51 -18.19 14.43
N GLY A 650 -14.55 -19.07 13.44
CA GLY A 650 -15.54 -19.02 12.36
C GLY A 650 -16.89 -19.61 12.72
N TRP A 651 -16.90 -20.71 13.48
CA TRP A 651 -18.13 -21.43 13.79
C TRP A 651 -17.94 -22.35 14.98
N THR A 652 -18.94 -22.42 15.86
CA THR A 652 -18.94 -23.38 16.98
C THR A 652 -20.23 -24.18 17.04
N GLY A 653 -20.11 -25.49 16.86
CA GLY A 653 -21.25 -26.41 16.94
C GLY A 653 -21.50 -26.92 18.34
N LYS A 654 -20.51 -27.56 18.94
CA LYS A 654 -20.64 -28.22 20.26
C LYS A 654 -19.75 -27.64 21.35
N GLY A 655 -19.10 -26.49 21.07
CA GLY A 655 -18.30 -25.78 22.06
C GLY A 655 -16.98 -26.46 22.45
N ALA A 656 -16.48 -27.39 21.63
CA ALA A 656 -15.23 -28.09 21.93
C ALA A 656 -14.03 -27.14 21.99
N ILE A 657 -13.95 -26.20 21.04
CA ILE A 657 -12.87 -25.19 20.99
C ILE A 657 -13.02 -24.16 22.10
N ALA A 658 -14.24 -23.69 22.40
CA ALA A 658 -14.48 -22.79 23.52
C ALA A 658 -14.01 -23.39 24.86
N LYS A 659 -14.34 -24.66 25.14
CA LYS A 659 -13.88 -25.37 26.34
C LYS A 659 -12.36 -25.57 26.38
N GLU A 660 -11.76 -25.88 25.22
CA GLU A 660 -10.30 -26.03 25.09
C GLU A 660 -9.60 -24.69 25.37
N LEU A 661 -10.11 -23.59 24.82
CA LEU A 661 -9.57 -22.24 25.02
C LEU A 661 -9.60 -21.85 26.49
N THR A 662 -10.76 -21.94 27.16
CA THR A 662 -10.88 -21.67 28.61
C THR A 662 -9.88 -22.50 29.42
N SER A 663 -9.76 -23.79 29.13
CA SER A 663 -8.85 -24.68 29.86
C SER A 663 -7.38 -24.31 29.62
N ALA A 664 -7.03 -23.97 28.38
CA ALA A 664 -5.66 -23.63 28.02
C ALA A 664 -5.25 -22.25 28.56
N LEU A 665 -6.14 -21.26 28.56
CA LEU A 665 -5.89 -19.94 29.16
C LEU A 665 -5.78 -20.03 30.69
N ALA A 666 -6.55 -20.89 31.34
CA ALA A 666 -6.38 -21.18 32.77
C ALA A 666 -5.01 -21.79 33.08
N ALA A 667 -4.48 -22.65 32.20
CA ALA A 667 -3.12 -23.16 32.33
C ALA A 667 -2.07 -22.06 32.12
N VAL A 668 -2.24 -21.21 31.12
CA VAL A 668 -1.33 -20.08 30.83
C VAL A 668 -1.28 -19.07 31.98
N ARG A 669 -2.44 -18.77 32.59
CA ARG A 669 -2.50 -17.92 33.79
C ARG A 669 -1.72 -18.53 34.95
N ARG A 670 -1.83 -19.85 35.16
CA ARG A 670 -1.11 -20.57 36.22
C ARG A 670 0.40 -20.60 35.98
N ASP A 671 0.80 -20.92 34.75
CA ASP A 671 2.19 -21.27 34.43
C ASP A 671 3.03 -20.03 34.08
N TYR A 672 2.40 -18.98 33.54
CA TYR A 672 3.08 -17.76 33.09
C TYR A 672 2.57 -16.47 33.73
N GLY A 673 1.50 -16.52 34.53
CA GLY A 673 0.91 -15.31 35.14
C GLY A 673 0.24 -14.37 34.16
N LEU A 674 -0.03 -14.81 32.92
CA LEU A 674 -0.67 -14.01 31.88
C LEU A 674 -2.18 -14.16 31.96
N ASP A 675 -2.89 -13.04 32.07
CA ASP A 675 -4.34 -13.05 32.20
C ASP A 675 -5.02 -12.61 30.90
N PHE A 676 -5.67 -13.56 30.23
CA PHE A 676 -6.44 -13.35 29.01
C PHE A 676 -7.93 -13.57 29.30
N ASN A 677 -8.78 -12.84 28.57
CA ASN A 677 -10.21 -13.09 28.55
C ASN A 677 -10.50 -14.35 27.71
N ASP A 678 -11.22 -15.31 28.27
CA ASP A 678 -11.51 -16.60 27.62
C ASP A 678 -12.83 -16.59 26.83
N ASP A 679 -13.52 -15.45 26.76
CA ASP A 679 -14.69 -15.28 25.91
C ASP A 679 -14.31 -15.31 24.42
N LEU A 680 -14.70 -16.38 23.76
CA LEU A 680 -14.48 -16.60 22.33
C LEU A 680 -15.56 -15.86 21.52
N ALA A 681 -15.14 -14.95 20.64
CA ALA A 681 -16.01 -14.33 19.64
C ALA A 681 -16.12 -15.25 18.42
N VAL A 682 -17.34 -15.52 17.97
CA VAL A 682 -17.56 -16.38 16.79
C VAL A 682 -18.53 -15.78 15.80
N LEU A 683 -18.34 -16.02 14.50
CA LEU A 683 -19.30 -15.58 13.50
C LEU A 683 -20.67 -16.25 13.72
N ALA A 684 -20.70 -17.58 13.86
CA ALA A 684 -21.93 -18.35 14.03
C ALA A 684 -21.83 -19.37 15.18
N ASP A 685 -22.83 -19.36 16.06
CA ASP A 685 -22.95 -20.30 17.19
C ASP A 685 -24.36 -20.90 17.29
N PRO A 686 -24.70 -21.86 16.43
CA PRO A 686 -25.95 -22.62 16.57
C PRO A 686 -25.95 -23.55 17.79
N GLY A 687 -24.80 -23.76 18.43
CA GLY A 687 -24.66 -24.62 19.60
C GLY A 687 -25.02 -23.99 20.94
N HIS A 688 -25.17 -22.66 20.99
CA HIS A 688 -25.29 -21.88 22.23
C HIS A 688 -24.11 -22.09 23.19
N CYS A 689 -22.89 -22.03 22.66
CA CYS A 689 -21.64 -22.34 23.34
C CYS A 689 -20.81 -21.13 23.77
N VAL A 690 -21.06 -19.95 23.21
CA VAL A 690 -20.35 -18.69 23.52
C VAL A 690 -21.33 -17.53 23.71
N ARG A 691 -20.83 -16.49 24.39
CA ARG A 691 -21.59 -15.28 24.71
C ARG A 691 -21.50 -14.24 23.60
N THR A 692 -20.37 -14.18 22.90
CA THR A 692 -20.11 -13.22 21.82
C THR A 692 -20.23 -13.90 20.47
N PHE A 693 -21.29 -13.60 19.72
CA PHE A 693 -21.58 -14.24 18.44
C PHE A 693 -22.22 -13.26 17.44
N GLY A 694 -22.02 -13.51 16.15
CA GLY A 694 -22.68 -12.75 15.07
C GLY A 694 -24.10 -13.26 14.78
N THR A 695 -24.30 -14.58 14.82
CA THR A 695 -25.62 -15.21 14.61
C THR A 695 -25.76 -16.56 15.31
N ARG A 696 -27.01 -16.96 15.60
CA ARG A 696 -27.39 -18.31 16.05
C ARG A 696 -27.83 -19.21 14.90
N ASP A 697 -27.90 -18.67 13.69
CA ASP A 697 -28.32 -19.42 12.53
C ASP A 697 -27.29 -20.48 12.11
N ASP A 698 -27.80 -21.58 11.58
CA ASP A 698 -27.00 -22.66 10.99
C ASP A 698 -27.24 -22.75 9.49
N PHE A 699 -26.33 -22.15 8.73
CA PHE A 699 -26.31 -22.11 7.27
C PHE A 699 -24.92 -22.43 6.72
N LEU A 700 -24.82 -22.70 5.43
CA LEU A 700 -23.54 -22.99 4.80
C LEU A 700 -22.73 -21.70 4.63
N ILE A 701 -21.72 -21.54 5.48
CA ILE A 701 -20.70 -20.49 5.32
C ILE A 701 -19.78 -20.91 4.17
N ALA A 702 -19.57 -20.06 3.17
CA ALA A 702 -18.79 -20.39 1.97
C ALA A 702 -17.36 -20.88 2.28
N SER A 703 -16.73 -20.40 3.35
CA SER A 703 -15.42 -20.88 3.84
C SER A 703 -15.44 -22.35 4.27
N ALA A 704 -16.61 -22.95 4.48
CA ALA A 704 -16.74 -24.35 4.84
C ALA A 704 -16.66 -25.29 3.63
N CYS A 705 -16.91 -24.79 2.42
CA CYS A 705 -16.92 -25.58 1.20
C CYS A 705 -15.50 -26.08 0.89
N LEU A 706 -14.57 -25.16 0.73
CA LEU A 706 -13.21 -25.46 0.30
C LEU A 706 -12.28 -25.65 1.51
N ASN A 707 -11.03 -26.03 1.26
CA ASN A 707 -10.03 -26.27 2.31
C ASN A 707 -9.05 -25.09 2.41
N SER A 708 -7.76 -25.34 2.22
CA SER A 708 -6.72 -24.30 2.29
C SER A 708 -6.98 -23.20 1.25
N THR A 709 -7.54 -23.53 0.08
CA THR A 709 -7.89 -22.59 -1.01
C THR A 709 -8.97 -21.54 -0.68
N VAL A 710 -9.59 -21.60 0.50
CA VAL A 710 -10.46 -20.51 1.01
C VAL A 710 -10.04 -20.04 2.40
N SER A 711 -8.94 -20.58 2.92
CA SER A 711 -8.41 -20.30 4.26
C SER A 711 -6.93 -19.90 4.23
N GLY A 712 -6.57 -19.07 3.26
CA GLY A 712 -5.27 -18.44 3.16
C GLY A 712 -4.16 -19.33 2.61
N LEU A 713 -4.51 -20.47 1.98
CA LEU A 713 -3.59 -21.55 1.58
C LEU A 713 -2.78 -22.16 2.74
N VAL A 714 -3.23 -21.95 3.98
CA VAL A 714 -2.56 -22.50 5.17
C VAL A 714 -3.22 -23.81 5.59
N SER A 715 -2.38 -24.80 5.94
CA SER A 715 -2.81 -26.10 6.45
C SER A 715 -3.49 -25.98 7.81
N ARG A 716 -3.93 -27.13 8.36
CA ARG A 716 -4.18 -27.19 9.81
C ARG A 716 -2.86 -27.00 10.55
N THR A 717 -2.95 -26.55 11.80
CA THR A 717 -1.76 -26.39 12.63
C THR A 717 -1.23 -27.74 13.10
N VAL A 718 0.09 -27.81 13.19
CA VAL A 718 0.87 -29.01 13.47
C VAL A 718 1.63 -28.81 14.76
N LEU A 719 1.50 -29.76 15.67
CA LEU A 719 2.26 -29.82 16.91
C LEU A 719 3.01 -31.16 16.92
N ASN A 720 4.28 -31.12 16.55
CA ASN A 720 5.15 -32.29 16.44
C ASN A 720 6.56 -31.97 16.93
N ASP A 721 6.95 -32.58 18.06
CA ASP A 721 8.25 -32.35 18.73
C ASP A 721 9.46 -32.81 17.89
N ALA A 722 9.25 -33.62 16.84
CA ALA A 722 10.31 -34.00 15.90
C ALA A 722 10.71 -32.86 14.96
N TYR A 723 9.82 -31.90 14.72
CA TYR A 723 10.01 -30.80 13.76
C TYR A 723 10.01 -29.42 14.41
N LEU A 724 9.50 -29.31 15.63
CA LEU A 724 9.40 -28.05 16.38
C LEU A 724 10.35 -28.07 17.57
N ALA A 725 11.27 -27.11 17.61
CA ALA A 725 12.16 -26.88 18.73
C ALA A 725 11.45 -26.12 19.87
N PRO A 726 11.85 -26.31 21.14
CA PRO A 726 11.35 -25.52 22.25
C PRO A 726 11.49 -24.01 22.00
N GLY A 727 10.41 -23.27 22.17
CA GLY A 727 10.36 -21.82 21.94
C GLY A 727 9.95 -21.40 20.54
N GLN A 728 9.66 -22.34 19.63
CA GLN A 728 8.96 -22.07 18.37
C GLN A 728 7.44 -22.03 18.55
N PHE A 729 6.75 -21.33 17.65
CA PHE A 729 5.30 -21.45 17.53
C PHE A 729 4.94 -22.86 17.03
N HIS A 730 3.69 -23.28 17.22
CA HIS A 730 3.13 -24.42 16.52
C HIS A 730 3.27 -24.23 15.00
N GLY A 731 3.44 -25.32 14.27
CA GLY A 731 3.73 -25.27 12.84
C GLY A 731 2.50 -25.20 11.95
N ALA A 732 2.68 -24.81 10.70
CA ALA A 732 1.74 -25.04 9.61
C ALA A 732 2.48 -25.03 8.25
N LYS A 733 1.85 -25.62 7.24
CA LYS A 733 2.34 -25.66 5.86
C LYS A 733 1.57 -24.65 5.01
N PHE A 734 2.29 -23.93 4.15
CA PHE A 734 1.74 -23.03 3.15
C PHE A 734 1.74 -23.72 1.79
N TYR A 735 0.54 -23.95 1.24
CA TYR A 735 0.33 -24.62 -0.04
C TYR A 735 0.45 -23.66 -1.22
N SER A 736 1.64 -23.10 -1.42
CA SER A 736 1.93 -22.14 -2.49
C SER A 736 1.63 -22.67 -3.90
N GLU A 737 1.74 -23.99 -4.10
CA GLU A 737 1.44 -24.68 -5.36
C GLU A 737 -0.05 -24.68 -5.72
N LEU A 738 -0.93 -24.41 -4.76
CA LEU A 738 -2.37 -24.31 -4.97
C LEU A 738 -2.86 -22.89 -5.24
N ALA A 739 -1.94 -21.92 -5.41
CA ALA A 739 -2.26 -20.50 -5.60
C ALA A 739 -3.21 -20.21 -6.76
N SER A 740 -3.18 -21.02 -7.84
CA SER A 740 -4.09 -20.84 -8.98
C SER A 740 -5.57 -21.09 -8.65
N GLY A 741 -5.84 -21.86 -7.59
CA GLY A 741 -7.20 -22.16 -7.13
C GLY A 741 -7.58 -21.41 -5.85
N ASP A 742 -6.80 -20.42 -5.44
CA ASP A 742 -7.05 -19.68 -4.20
C ASP A 742 -8.15 -18.63 -4.36
N VAL A 743 -9.22 -18.80 -3.59
CA VAL A 743 -10.37 -17.90 -3.51
C VAL A 743 -10.49 -17.25 -2.13
N SER A 744 -9.44 -17.31 -1.30
CA SER A 744 -9.42 -16.75 0.05
C SER A 744 -9.71 -15.25 0.05
N ASN A 745 -9.05 -14.47 -0.82
CA ASN A 745 -9.32 -13.03 -0.93
C ASN A 745 -10.65 -12.75 -1.66
N VAL A 746 -11.07 -13.59 -2.60
CA VAL A 746 -12.38 -13.48 -3.27
C VAL A 746 -13.53 -13.55 -2.25
N LEU A 747 -13.47 -14.50 -1.31
CA LEU A 747 -14.41 -14.58 -0.19
C LEU A 747 -14.43 -13.26 0.62
N LEU A 748 -13.26 -12.78 1.04
CA LEU A 748 -13.13 -11.59 1.88
C LEU A 748 -13.65 -10.33 1.18
N ASP A 749 -13.29 -10.15 -0.08
CA ASP A 749 -13.66 -8.99 -0.89
C ASP A 749 -15.17 -8.98 -1.17
N ARG A 750 -15.75 -10.14 -1.48
CA ARG A 750 -17.19 -10.26 -1.74
C ARG A 750 -18.03 -9.97 -0.51
N VAL A 751 -17.62 -10.44 0.66
CA VAL A 751 -18.32 -10.15 1.93
C VAL A 751 -18.13 -8.69 2.34
N ALA A 752 -16.92 -8.15 2.23
CA ALA A 752 -16.65 -6.74 2.56
C ALA A 752 -17.40 -5.76 1.64
N ALA A 753 -17.56 -6.09 0.35
CA ALA A 753 -18.36 -5.31 -0.59
C ALA A 753 -19.85 -5.21 -0.20
N ALA A 754 -20.36 -6.15 0.60
CA ALA A 754 -21.73 -6.11 1.12
C ALA A 754 -21.90 -5.26 2.38
N PHE A 755 -20.81 -4.76 3.00
CA PHE A 755 -20.88 -3.97 4.23
C PHE A 755 -21.80 -2.75 4.14
N PRO A 756 -21.72 -1.89 3.10
CA PRO A 756 -22.59 -0.72 3.00
C PRO A 756 -24.08 -1.07 2.99
N ALA A 757 -24.46 -2.21 2.40
CA ALA A 757 -25.84 -2.66 2.30
C ALA A 757 -26.44 -3.15 3.64
N VAL A 758 -25.59 -3.53 4.60
CA VAL A 758 -26.05 -4.13 5.87
C VAL A 758 -25.90 -3.21 7.08
N VAL A 759 -25.31 -2.02 6.93
CA VAL A 759 -25.10 -1.06 8.06
C VAL A 759 -26.38 -0.77 8.83
N ASP A 760 -27.46 -0.47 8.13
CA ASP A 760 -28.75 -0.15 8.75
C ASP A 760 -29.32 -1.36 9.50
N ARG A 761 -29.20 -2.55 8.92
CA ARG A 761 -29.63 -3.80 9.55
C ARG A 761 -28.86 -4.08 10.83
N VAL A 762 -27.53 -3.99 10.79
CA VAL A 762 -26.67 -4.18 11.97
C VAL A 762 -27.03 -3.16 13.05
N SER A 763 -27.24 -1.90 12.68
CA SER A 763 -27.60 -0.84 13.63
C SER A 763 -28.97 -1.07 14.29
N MET A 764 -29.93 -1.67 13.56
CA MET A 764 -31.24 -2.03 14.10
C MET A 764 -31.21 -3.28 15.00
N GLU A 765 -30.42 -4.29 14.64
CA GLU A 765 -30.39 -5.58 15.36
C GLU A 765 -29.48 -5.55 16.61
N LEU A 766 -28.42 -4.74 16.59
CA LEU A 766 -27.43 -4.67 17.66
C LEU A 766 -28.02 -4.38 19.06
N PRO A 767 -28.95 -3.41 19.26
CA PRO A 767 -29.50 -3.16 20.59
C PRO A 767 -30.23 -4.38 21.18
N THR A 768 -30.91 -5.15 20.34
CA THR A 768 -31.61 -6.38 20.75
C THR A 768 -30.60 -7.47 21.12
N LEU A 769 -29.56 -7.65 20.30
CA LEU A 769 -28.51 -8.62 20.57
C LEU A 769 -27.70 -8.26 21.83
N ALA A 770 -27.40 -6.98 22.05
CA ALA A 770 -26.62 -6.51 23.18
C ALA A 770 -27.35 -6.73 24.52
N THR A 771 -28.68 -6.62 24.53
CA THR A 771 -29.54 -6.67 25.74
C THR A 771 -30.16 -8.05 26.00
N CYS A 772 -30.13 -8.98 25.05
CA CYS A 772 -30.67 -10.32 25.26
C CYS A 772 -29.79 -11.17 26.18
N ASP A 773 -30.38 -12.23 26.74
CA ASP A 773 -29.62 -13.23 27.49
C ASP A 773 -28.76 -14.05 26.51
N ARG A 774 -27.44 -13.88 26.66
CA ARG A 774 -26.41 -14.51 25.82
C ARG A 774 -25.61 -15.56 26.59
N GLU A 775 -26.03 -15.95 27.79
CA GLU A 775 -25.29 -16.94 28.57
C GLU A 775 -25.17 -18.29 27.83
N PRO A 776 -23.96 -18.87 27.74
CA PRO A 776 -23.75 -20.17 27.11
C PRO A 776 -24.56 -21.29 27.79
N THR A 777 -25.51 -21.87 27.06
CA THR A 777 -26.33 -22.97 27.57
C THR A 777 -25.80 -24.35 27.20
N PHE A 778 -24.87 -24.44 26.25
CA PHE A 778 -24.36 -25.69 25.64
C PHE A 778 -25.49 -26.62 25.15
N ALA A 779 -26.60 -26.05 24.66
CA ALA A 779 -27.74 -26.82 24.14
C ALA A 779 -27.34 -27.80 23.03
N GLY A 780 -26.41 -27.39 22.16
CA GLY A 780 -25.86 -28.23 21.10
C GLY A 780 -25.19 -29.51 21.62
N TRP A 781 -24.44 -29.43 22.72
CA TRP A 781 -23.79 -30.59 23.32
C TRP A 781 -24.81 -31.61 23.83
N ARG A 782 -25.83 -31.15 24.56
CA ARG A 782 -26.91 -32.01 25.07
C ARG A 782 -27.67 -32.71 23.94
N ALA A 783 -27.96 -32.00 22.86
CA ALA A 783 -28.65 -32.59 21.71
C ALA A 783 -27.81 -33.66 21.03
N ILE A 784 -26.51 -33.45 20.89
CA ILE A 784 -25.60 -34.46 20.33
C ILE A 784 -25.53 -35.70 21.20
N GLU A 785 -25.50 -35.57 22.53
CA GLU A 785 -25.55 -36.70 23.45
C GLU A 785 -26.87 -37.47 23.32
N ALA A 786 -27.99 -36.77 23.22
CA ALA A 786 -29.31 -37.38 23.00
C ALA A 786 -29.38 -38.15 21.67
N ILE A 787 -28.91 -37.53 20.58
CA ILE A 787 -28.84 -38.18 19.25
C ILE A 787 -27.90 -39.39 19.30
N ALA A 788 -26.73 -39.25 19.94
CA ALA A 788 -25.80 -40.37 20.03
C ALA A 788 -26.41 -41.57 20.78
N ALA A 789 -27.11 -41.31 21.90
CA ALA A 789 -27.79 -42.35 22.67
C ALA A 789 -28.95 -42.99 21.89
N GLU A 790 -29.80 -42.18 21.24
CA GLU A 790 -30.97 -42.64 20.50
C GLU A 790 -30.60 -43.56 19.33
N TYR A 791 -29.56 -43.18 18.58
CA TYR A 791 -29.13 -43.93 17.40
C TYR A 791 -28.03 -44.96 17.70
N GLY A 792 -27.70 -45.21 18.97
CA GLY A 792 -26.70 -46.21 19.37
C GLY A 792 -25.28 -45.90 18.92
N ILE A 793 -24.91 -44.62 18.83
CA ILE A 793 -23.59 -44.15 18.40
C ILE A 793 -22.67 -44.07 19.63
N GLU A 794 -21.62 -44.90 19.64
CA GLU A 794 -20.67 -45.04 20.75
C GLU A 794 -19.94 -43.75 21.14
N SER A 795 -19.80 -42.79 20.21
CA SER A 795 -19.09 -41.53 20.45
C SER A 795 -19.77 -40.35 19.79
N VAL A 796 -19.94 -39.28 20.57
CA VAL A 796 -20.37 -37.94 20.11
C VAL A 796 -19.46 -37.32 19.03
N ASN A 797 -18.32 -37.93 18.70
CA ASN A 797 -17.47 -37.51 17.59
C ASN A 797 -18.02 -37.94 16.21
N PHE A 798 -18.89 -38.94 16.17
CA PHE A 798 -19.56 -39.43 14.95
C PHE A 798 -20.89 -38.72 14.65
N VAL A 799 -21.33 -37.85 15.54
CA VAL A 799 -22.44 -36.93 15.33
C VAL A 799 -21.86 -35.58 14.88
N LYS A 800 -22.17 -35.16 13.65
CA LYS A 800 -21.61 -33.98 13.00
C LYS A 800 -22.67 -32.91 12.83
N PRO A 801 -22.81 -31.99 13.80
CA PRO A 801 -23.85 -30.97 13.77
C PRO A 801 -23.53 -29.86 12.77
N GLY A 802 -24.56 -29.32 12.11
CA GLY A 802 -24.43 -28.14 11.28
C GLY A 802 -24.34 -28.42 9.78
N VAL A 803 -24.73 -27.44 8.98
CA VAL A 803 -24.78 -27.55 7.51
C VAL A 803 -23.39 -27.84 6.92
N GLY A 804 -22.36 -27.10 7.34
CA GLY A 804 -20.99 -27.29 6.86
C GLY A 804 -20.40 -28.66 7.21
N GLU A 805 -20.54 -29.11 8.46
CA GLU A 805 -20.03 -30.41 8.89
C GLU A 805 -20.80 -31.57 8.24
N THR A 806 -22.11 -31.44 8.08
CA THR A 806 -22.93 -32.43 7.37
C THR A 806 -22.54 -32.53 5.89
N THR A 807 -22.26 -31.39 5.25
CA THR A 807 -21.73 -31.34 3.87
C THR A 807 -20.40 -32.10 3.78
N ARG A 808 -19.48 -31.88 4.74
CA ARG A 808 -18.20 -32.61 4.80
C ARG A 808 -18.38 -34.11 5.05
N VAL A 809 -19.36 -34.52 5.85
CA VAL A 809 -19.71 -35.94 6.03
C VAL A 809 -20.14 -36.56 4.71
N LEU A 810 -21.05 -35.90 4.01
CA LEU A 810 -21.55 -36.34 2.71
C LEU A 810 -20.50 -36.33 1.62
N LEU A 811 -19.39 -35.61 1.75
CA LEU A 811 -18.34 -35.57 0.73
C LEU A 811 -17.16 -36.48 1.06
N ARG A 812 -16.76 -36.55 2.34
CA ARG A 812 -15.42 -37.04 2.76
C ARG A 812 -15.45 -38.17 3.78
N ARG A 813 -16.64 -38.66 4.15
CA ARG A 813 -16.83 -39.74 5.13
C ARG A 813 -17.81 -40.78 4.58
N VAL A 814 -18.09 -41.80 5.39
CA VAL A 814 -19.14 -42.79 5.14
C VAL A 814 -20.41 -42.35 5.88
N PRO A 815 -21.27 -41.54 5.25
CA PRO A 815 -22.54 -41.11 5.84
C PRO A 815 -23.47 -42.29 6.06
N TRP A 816 -24.16 -42.31 7.21
CA TRP A 816 -25.20 -43.29 7.50
C TRP A 816 -26.60 -42.71 7.36
N ARG A 817 -26.81 -41.53 7.93
CA ARG A 817 -28.10 -40.84 7.94
C ARG A 817 -27.89 -39.34 8.13
N ILE A 818 -28.72 -38.54 7.48
CA ILE A 818 -28.77 -37.10 7.70
C ILE A 818 -30.07 -36.76 8.41
N LEU A 819 -29.98 -36.04 9.52
CA LEU A 819 -31.14 -35.49 10.21
C LEU A 819 -31.30 -34.02 9.79
N VAL A 820 -32.49 -33.61 9.37
CA VAL A 820 -32.80 -32.23 8.99
C VAL A 820 -33.91 -31.68 9.86
N LYS A 821 -33.81 -30.42 10.26
CA LYS A 821 -34.84 -29.80 11.12
C LYS A 821 -36.18 -29.64 10.41
N GLN A 822 -36.15 -29.31 9.11
CA GLN A 822 -37.32 -29.03 8.29
C GLN A 822 -37.16 -29.59 6.88
N GLU A 823 -38.19 -30.28 6.40
CA GLU A 823 -38.29 -30.83 5.05
C GLU A 823 -38.57 -29.70 4.05
N GLY A 824 -37.51 -29.06 3.55
CA GLY A 824 -37.64 -27.97 2.58
C GLY A 824 -36.93 -26.67 2.95
N ASN A 825 -36.10 -26.65 4.00
CA ASN A 825 -35.20 -25.52 4.23
C ASN A 825 -34.30 -25.32 2.99
N PRO A 826 -34.26 -24.11 2.38
CA PRO A 826 -33.36 -23.79 1.26
C PRO A 826 -31.88 -24.05 1.61
N ASP A 827 -31.47 -23.78 2.85
CA ASP A 827 -30.09 -23.99 3.34
C ASP A 827 -29.66 -25.48 3.32
N HIS A 828 -30.58 -26.43 3.05
CA HIS A 828 -30.28 -27.86 2.92
C HIS A 828 -30.39 -28.39 1.49
N GLU A 829 -30.65 -27.55 0.50
CA GLU A 829 -30.90 -28.01 -0.87
C GLU A 829 -29.72 -28.84 -1.41
N HIS A 830 -28.49 -28.34 -1.26
CA HIS A 830 -27.28 -29.07 -1.64
C HIS A 830 -27.10 -30.36 -0.84
N LEU A 831 -27.44 -30.36 0.46
CA LEU A 831 -27.35 -31.55 1.31
C LEU A 831 -28.29 -32.66 0.83
N ARG A 832 -29.53 -32.32 0.48
CA ARG A 832 -30.52 -33.28 -0.01
C ARG A 832 -30.09 -33.87 -1.35
N LEU A 833 -29.55 -33.05 -2.25
CA LEU A 833 -29.00 -33.51 -3.52
C LEU A 833 -27.85 -34.50 -3.32
N LEU A 834 -26.88 -34.16 -2.46
CA LEU A 834 -25.73 -35.01 -2.14
C LEU A 834 -26.15 -36.32 -1.44
N ALA A 835 -27.11 -36.24 -0.52
CA ALA A 835 -27.65 -37.41 0.17
C ALA A 835 -28.36 -38.36 -0.81
N GLN A 836 -29.17 -37.81 -1.73
CA GLN A 836 -29.84 -38.59 -2.78
C GLN A 836 -28.82 -39.29 -3.69
N GLN A 837 -27.79 -38.58 -4.15
CA GLN A 837 -26.73 -39.15 -5.00
C GLN A 837 -25.97 -40.30 -4.31
N ARG A 838 -25.78 -40.22 -2.99
CA ARG A 838 -25.08 -41.24 -2.20
C ARG A 838 -25.99 -42.30 -1.58
N GLY A 839 -27.29 -42.25 -1.84
CA GLY A 839 -28.26 -43.18 -1.25
C GLY A 839 -28.36 -43.08 0.28
N VAL A 840 -28.06 -41.91 0.85
CA VAL A 840 -28.10 -41.67 2.30
C VAL A 840 -29.51 -41.21 2.70
N PRO A 841 -30.18 -41.88 3.65
CA PRO A 841 -31.50 -41.47 4.11
C PRO A 841 -31.45 -40.10 4.80
N VAL A 842 -32.42 -39.25 4.48
CA VAL A 842 -32.67 -37.96 5.13
C VAL A 842 -33.93 -38.09 6.00
N GLU A 843 -33.81 -37.77 7.28
CA GLU A 843 -34.89 -37.89 8.28
C GLU A 843 -35.21 -36.52 8.88
N VAL A 844 -36.49 -36.19 9.02
CA VAL A 844 -36.94 -34.89 9.56
C VAL A 844 -37.07 -34.98 11.08
N ARG A 845 -36.36 -34.10 11.78
CA ARG A 845 -36.31 -33.99 13.25
C ARG A 845 -36.50 -32.54 13.70
N PRO A 846 -37.74 -32.10 13.97
CA PRO A 846 -38.04 -30.69 14.28
C PRO A 846 -37.38 -30.17 15.58
N ASP A 847 -37.00 -31.08 16.47
CA ASP A 847 -36.40 -30.81 17.79
C ASP A 847 -34.90 -30.50 17.74
N LEU A 848 -34.27 -30.51 16.56
CA LEU A 848 -32.86 -30.23 16.43
C LEU A 848 -32.51 -28.76 16.78
N PRO A 849 -31.47 -28.52 17.61
CA PRO A 849 -30.95 -27.17 17.79
C PRO A 849 -30.22 -26.67 16.53
N TYR A 850 -29.73 -27.60 15.70
CA TYR A 850 -29.10 -27.34 14.42
C TYR A 850 -30.11 -27.40 13.27
N SER A 851 -29.76 -26.80 12.15
CA SER A 851 -30.50 -26.92 10.90
C SER A 851 -30.42 -28.37 10.37
N CYS A 852 -29.27 -29.02 10.50
CA CYS A 852 -29.10 -30.43 10.18
C CYS A 852 -27.97 -31.10 10.99
N VAL A 853 -27.92 -32.43 10.97
CA VAL A 853 -26.89 -33.26 11.62
C VAL A 853 -26.54 -34.44 10.72
N GLY A 854 -25.26 -34.63 10.41
CA GLY A 854 -24.74 -35.82 9.74
C GLY A 854 -24.33 -36.90 10.73
N LEU A 855 -24.80 -38.14 10.54
CA LEU A 855 -24.41 -39.30 11.32
C LEU A 855 -23.45 -40.18 10.53
N ILE A 856 -22.35 -40.59 11.17
CA ILE A 856 -21.32 -41.47 10.59
C ILE A 856 -21.45 -42.87 11.22
N ARG A 857 -21.35 -43.93 10.40
CA ARG A 857 -21.26 -45.32 10.89
C ARG A 857 -19.79 -45.75 11.01
N ARG A 858 -19.46 -46.50 12.06
CA ARG A 858 -18.17 -47.19 12.17
C ARG A 858 -18.19 -48.41 11.24
N MET A 859 -17.15 -48.61 10.43
CA MET A 859 -17.01 -49.87 9.69
C MET A 859 -16.54 -50.94 10.69
N SER A 860 -17.43 -51.87 11.07
CA SER A 860 -17.01 -53.09 11.76
C SER A 860 -16.29 -54.00 10.78
N THR A 861 -15.09 -54.46 11.13
CA THR A 861 -14.38 -55.56 10.45
C THR A 861 -15.13 -56.87 10.69
N SER A 862 -16.30 -57.06 10.06
CA SER A 862 -17.00 -58.34 9.91
C SER A 862 -18.34 -58.13 9.20
N GLU A 863 -18.35 -58.07 7.87
CA GLU A 863 -19.44 -58.65 7.09
C GLU A 863 -18.80 -59.44 5.93
N PRO A 864 -18.94 -60.78 5.89
CA PRO A 864 -18.53 -61.57 4.74
C PRO A 864 -19.43 -61.20 3.57
N GLY A 865 -18.83 -61.01 2.39
CA GLY A 865 -19.59 -60.81 1.18
C GLY A 865 -20.53 -61.99 0.92
N GLU A 866 -21.78 -61.67 0.63
CA GLU A 866 -22.68 -62.57 -0.10
C GLU A 866 -23.02 -61.91 -1.44
N SER A 867 -22.42 -62.53 -2.46
CA SER A 867 -22.84 -62.73 -3.86
C SER A 867 -23.86 -61.80 -4.49
#